data_AF-A0A6H5L6C8-F1
#
_entry.id   AF-A0A6H5L6C8-F1
#
_cell.length_a   1.000
_cell.length_b   1.000
_cell.length_c   1.000
_cell.angle_alpha   90.00
_cell.angle_beta   90.00
_cell.angle_gamma   90.00
#
_symmetry.space_group_name_H-M   'P 1'
#
loop_
_entity.id
_entity.type
_entity.pdbx_description
1 polymer ?
#
loop_
_entity_poly.entity_id
_entity_poly.type
_entity_poly.pdbx_seq_one_letter_code
_entity_poly.pdbx_strand_id
1 'polypeptide(L)'
;MVLNGIAWRRSYAEKQEESNHQDSVALPLARTGRKMRKRGRSHGGRHSSLALSLAVGLLRSSTSPAPAFSFLMPGAVSPSSSMGLGGGSAIGMSSGRSSFAASSSCVVGAAQWSIRRRRSRTAGGAGGPLRMGIPKLFRWLTDQYPVISQRLDQGLNEHTAPIDNLYLDMNGVIHMCTHHNDDEFIELNEKEMFRRIFIFTDRMFKLVRPRRLLYLAVDGTAPRAKMNQQRSRRFRSSKEAEVNMAEMVMRDGKLPEVTRFDSNCITPGTDFMFKLTKAFQAWIEYKMDTDPFWQQNARVVFSGPDVPGEGEHKVMDYIREARETEPDWRDDLRHCLYGLDADLIMLSLVTHEKHFSLLREKMSVRHSRRKKPKDPITYTRNDFELMEVSLLREMLRLQFQSQANDPKLPFKFELERVIDDFVFMCILVGNDFLPNIPHLDISDGALNHMMNMYKLLLPKMGGYLTKKDQIHHGRLEMFMHEVSRREAMYFRRRGVEESDLVLQDPGKYTDRYYKTKLDLDPEQEEEKRAVVKHYLEGLYWVLKYYHVGVDAGGSWSWYYPHFYAPLASSMTNLMDMEISFEKGRPFPNLLQLLSVLPPQSADFLPGPYKALMVEPTSPILEYYPTEFECDANGKTASWETVVKIPFIDEKDVFGALSKVDHTKDLEAVDRLRNYTGKVWQFLPQFRLTPTGEPTNPVPQPAGKVRDSTK
;
A
#
# COMPACT_ATOMS: atom_id res chain seq x y z
N MET A 1 5.48 17.28 36.60
CA MET A 1 6.79 16.94 37.19
C MET A 1 7.81 16.83 36.06
N VAL A 2 8.83 17.69 36.11
CA VAL A 2 9.92 17.80 35.13
C VAL A 2 10.79 16.55 35.22
N LEU A 3 10.85 15.74 34.15
CA LEU A 3 11.77 14.60 34.09
C LEU A 3 13.04 14.98 33.31
N ASN A 4 14.14 14.94 34.07
CA ASN A 4 15.49 15.38 33.73
C ASN A 4 16.12 14.58 32.58
N GLY A 5 16.56 15.31 31.54
CA GLY A 5 17.36 14.83 30.40
C GLY A 5 18.81 14.46 30.72
N ILE A 6 19.08 13.84 31.87
CA ILE A 6 20.44 13.49 32.32
C ILE A 6 20.72 11.98 32.24
N ALA A 7 19.68 11.13 32.18
CA ALA A 7 19.85 9.67 32.19
C ALA A 7 20.38 9.08 30.85
N TRP A 8 20.16 9.75 29.71
CA TRP A 8 20.58 9.23 28.40
C TRP A 8 22.07 9.45 28.08
N ARG A 9 22.71 10.47 28.67
CA ARG A 9 24.12 10.82 28.35
C ARG A 9 25.12 9.78 28.87
N ARG A 10 24.83 9.07 29.97
CA ARG A 10 25.77 8.12 30.59
C ARG A 10 25.73 6.72 29.95
N SER A 11 24.54 6.21 29.64
CA SER A 11 24.40 4.82 29.17
C SER A 11 24.98 4.58 27.76
N TYR A 12 25.17 5.63 26.95
CA TYR A 12 25.76 5.51 25.61
C TYR A 12 27.29 5.68 25.61
N ALA A 13 27.83 6.46 26.55
CA ALA A 13 29.28 6.67 26.68
C ALA A 13 30.00 5.44 27.25
N GLU A 14 29.39 4.78 28.24
CA GLU A 14 30.00 3.63 28.94
C GLU A 14 30.16 2.36 28.07
N LYS A 15 29.54 2.30 26.88
CA LYS A 15 29.68 1.16 25.95
C LYS A 15 30.58 1.41 24.74
N GLN A 16 31.07 2.63 24.51
CA GLN A 16 32.05 2.92 23.47
C GLN A 16 33.51 2.85 23.97
N GLU A 17 33.74 2.97 25.28
CA GLU A 17 35.09 2.85 25.85
C GLU A 17 35.60 1.41 25.93
N GLU A 18 34.72 0.40 25.87
CA GLU A 18 35.14 -1.02 25.83
C GLU A 18 35.52 -1.53 24.42
N SER A 19 35.32 -0.74 23.35
CA SER A 19 35.69 -1.15 21.98
C SER A 19 36.88 -0.40 21.37
N ASN A 20 37.54 0.48 22.13
CA ASN A 20 38.67 1.29 21.65
C ASN A 20 39.94 1.09 22.49
N HIS A 21 40.36 -0.16 22.62
CA HIS A 21 41.73 -0.50 23.01
C HIS A 21 42.29 -1.58 22.09
N GLN A 22 42.83 -1.12 20.95
CA GLN A 22 44.06 -1.57 20.32
C GLN A 22 44.06 -1.03 18.90
N ASP A 23 44.84 0.02 18.65
CA ASP A 23 45.78 0.09 17.53
C ASP A 23 46.30 1.52 17.36
N SER A 24 47.51 1.75 17.87
CA SER A 24 48.35 2.83 17.36
C SER A 24 49.84 2.43 17.38
N VAL A 25 50.33 2.17 16.17
CA VAL A 25 51.64 2.60 15.59
C VAL A 25 52.94 2.07 16.21
N ALA A 26 53.69 1.29 15.40
CA ALA A 26 55.09 1.61 15.05
C ALA A 26 55.67 0.64 13.97
N LEU A 27 56.22 1.20 12.90
CA LEU A 27 57.19 0.57 11.99
C LEU A 27 58.52 0.29 12.73
N PRO A 28 59.32 -0.74 12.36
CA PRO A 28 60.52 -0.44 11.56
C PRO A 28 61.03 -1.55 10.61
N LEU A 29 62.04 -1.12 9.84
CA LEU A 29 62.82 -1.77 8.78
C LEU A 29 63.60 -3.05 9.15
N ALA A 30 63.74 -3.91 8.13
CA ALA A 30 64.91 -4.70 7.70
C ALA A 30 65.84 -5.37 8.75
N ARG A 31 65.95 -6.72 8.69
CA ARG A 31 67.16 -7.47 8.26
C ARG A 31 67.08 -8.97 8.60
N THR A 32 67.37 -9.77 7.57
CA THR A 32 68.17 -11.01 7.56
C THR A 32 67.96 -12.11 8.62
N GLY A 33 67.71 -13.34 8.13
CA GLY A 33 68.57 -14.47 8.52
C GLY A 33 67.92 -15.78 8.96
N ARG A 34 68.02 -16.77 8.07
CA ARG A 34 68.30 -18.22 8.33
C ARG A 34 67.26 -19.07 9.08
N LYS A 35 66.65 -20.02 8.35
CA LYS A 35 66.92 -21.50 8.36
C LYS A 35 66.16 -22.21 9.50
N MET A 36 65.45 -23.33 9.31
CA MET A 36 65.69 -24.48 8.44
C MET A 36 64.47 -25.43 8.43
N ARG A 37 64.16 -26.01 7.24
CA ARG A 37 63.77 -27.43 6.96
C ARG A 37 62.46 -28.00 7.59
N LYS A 38 61.67 -28.86 6.93
CA LYS A 38 61.87 -29.72 5.73
C LYS A 38 60.53 -30.30 5.23
N ARG A 39 60.42 -30.42 3.89
CA ARG A 39 59.70 -31.44 3.06
C ARG A 39 58.16 -31.40 3.09
N GLY A 40 57.43 -31.29 1.97
CA GLY A 40 57.69 -31.65 0.57
C GLY A 40 56.72 -32.79 0.17
N ARG A 41 55.84 -32.62 -0.81
CA ARG A 41 56.15 -32.87 -2.23
C ARG A 41 55.11 -32.23 -3.17
N SER A 42 55.66 -31.79 -4.30
CA SER A 42 55.08 -31.21 -5.48
C SER A 42 54.69 -32.25 -6.54
N HIS A 43 53.85 -31.84 -7.50
CA HIS A 43 54.00 -31.98 -8.97
C HIS A 43 52.92 -31.05 -9.57
N GLY A 44 53.12 -30.17 -10.54
CA GLY A 44 54.27 -29.80 -11.35
C GLY A 44 53.76 -29.11 -12.62
N GLY A 45 54.15 -27.84 -12.81
CA GLY A 45 54.44 -27.17 -14.10
C GLY A 45 53.36 -27.12 -15.20
N ARG A 46 53.25 -26.07 -16.04
CA ARG A 46 54.17 -25.00 -16.42
C ARG A 46 53.34 -23.92 -17.15
N HIS A 47 53.76 -22.66 -16.99
CA HIS A 47 53.88 -21.58 -17.98
C HIS A 47 52.77 -21.33 -19.02
N SER A 48 52.43 -20.11 -19.42
CA SER A 48 52.44 -18.72 -18.91
C SER A 48 52.20 -17.84 -20.14
N SER A 49 51.31 -16.85 -20.03
CA SER A 49 51.26 -15.62 -20.85
C SER A 49 50.86 -15.83 -22.34
N LEU A 50 50.22 -14.91 -23.08
CA LEU A 50 50.02 -13.47 -22.97
C LEU A 50 48.96 -13.05 -24.02
N ALA A 51 48.28 -11.93 -23.75
CA ALA A 51 47.88 -10.88 -24.71
C ALA A 51 46.86 -11.11 -25.85
N LEU A 52 45.74 -10.39 -25.70
CA LEU A 52 45.18 -9.33 -26.57
C LEU A 52 44.69 -9.60 -28.01
N SER A 53 43.48 -9.08 -28.22
CA SER A 53 43.01 -8.24 -29.34
C SER A 53 42.04 -8.83 -30.37
N LEU A 54 40.81 -8.27 -30.32
CA LEU A 54 40.07 -7.59 -31.40
C LEU A 54 40.18 -8.14 -32.83
N ALA A 55 39.03 -8.54 -33.40
CA ALA A 55 38.69 -8.23 -34.79
C ALA A 55 37.19 -8.31 -35.08
N VAL A 56 36.76 -7.34 -35.86
CA VAL A 56 35.45 -7.09 -36.48
C VAL A 56 35.18 -8.08 -37.61
N GLY A 57 33.91 -8.40 -37.89
CA GLY A 57 33.51 -9.14 -39.09
C GLY A 57 32.02 -8.99 -39.45
N LEU A 58 31.75 -8.15 -40.46
CA LEU A 58 30.50 -8.03 -41.21
C LEU A 58 30.26 -9.24 -42.13
N LEU A 59 28.98 -9.57 -42.43
CA LEU A 59 28.37 -9.99 -43.73
C LEU A 59 27.01 -10.68 -43.47
N ARG A 60 25.88 -10.06 -43.82
CA ARG A 60 25.07 -10.17 -45.07
C ARG A 60 24.18 -11.42 -45.22
N SER A 61 22.87 -11.16 -45.15
CA SER A 61 21.74 -11.64 -45.99
C SER A 61 21.61 -13.11 -46.40
N SER A 62 20.46 -13.72 -46.05
CA SER A 62 19.65 -14.50 -47.00
C SER A 62 18.19 -14.63 -46.53
N THR A 63 17.34 -14.92 -47.51
CA THR A 63 15.89 -14.72 -47.68
C THR A 63 15.00 -15.87 -47.18
N SER A 64 13.78 -15.55 -46.70
CA SER A 64 12.43 -16.20 -46.79
C SER A 64 12.22 -17.73 -46.94
N PRO A 65 11.00 -18.30 -46.78
CA PRO A 65 9.77 -17.86 -46.08
C PRO A 65 9.10 -18.98 -45.21
N ALA A 66 7.91 -18.66 -44.66
CA ALA A 66 7.00 -19.44 -43.81
C ALA A 66 6.47 -20.78 -44.37
N PRO A 67 5.76 -21.57 -43.53
CA PRO A 67 4.63 -22.36 -43.99
C PRO A 67 3.31 -21.99 -43.27
N ALA A 68 2.25 -21.87 -44.06
CA ALA A 68 0.86 -21.87 -43.63
C ALA A 68 0.37 -23.32 -43.43
N PHE A 69 -0.55 -23.53 -42.49
CA PHE A 69 -1.40 -24.72 -42.45
C PHE A 69 -2.86 -24.30 -42.23
N SER A 70 -3.71 -24.76 -43.13
CA SER A 70 -5.15 -24.54 -43.22
C SER A 70 -5.82 -25.90 -43.43
N PHE A 71 -6.78 -26.30 -42.60
CA PHE A 71 -7.80 -27.36 -42.84
C PHE A 71 -8.77 -27.27 -41.62
N LEU A 72 -10.10 -27.43 -41.66
CA LEU A 72 -11.16 -27.41 -42.66
C LEU A 72 -12.48 -27.54 -41.84
N MET A 73 -13.53 -26.81 -42.20
CA MET A 73 -14.89 -26.94 -41.63
C MET A 73 -15.59 -28.22 -42.13
N PRO A 74 -16.68 -28.68 -41.48
CA PRO A 74 -17.81 -29.23 -42.21
C PRO A 74 -19.12 -28.49 -41.92
N GLY A 75 -19.92 -28.38 -42.99
CA GLY A 75 -21.12 -27.55 -43.08
C GLY A 75 -22.44 -28.21 -42.69
N ALA A 76 -23.48 -27.43 -42.99
CA ALA A 76 -24.87 -27.54 -42.63
C ALA A 76 -25.65 -28.74 -43.17
N VAL A 77 -26.73 -29.09 -42.47
CA VAL A 77 -27.93 -29.73 -43.04
C VAL A 77 -29.17 -29.14 -42.37
N SER A 78 -30.08 -28.59 -43.17
CA SER A 78 -31.50 -28.37 -42.85
C SER A 78 -32.32 -29.53 -43.47
N PRO A 79 -33.54 -29.80 -42.99
CA PRO A 79 -34.68 -29.55 -43.87
C PRO A 79 -35.94 -29.01 -43.18
N SER A 80 -36.85 -28.57 -44.03
CA SER A 80 -38.10 -27.86 -43.81
C SER A 80 -39.34 -28.75 -43.61
N SER A 81 -40.38 -28.10 -43.04
CA SER A 81 -41.84 -28.23 -43.32
C SER A 81 -42.60 -29.53 -43.00
N SER A 82 -43.61 -29.45 -42.11
CA SER A 82 -45.05 -29.41 -42.49
C SER A 82 -46.01 -29.51 -41.29
N MET A 83 -46.98 -28.58 -41.27
CA MET A 83 -48.43 -28.72 -40.95
C MET A 83 -48.94 -29.41 -39.66
N GLY A 84 -49.91 -28.74 -39.00
CA GLY A 84 -51.13 -29.42 -38.55
C GLY A 84 -51.66 -29.14 -37.14
N LEU A 85 -52.55 -28.15 -37.03
CA LEU A 85 -53.87 -28.17 -36.33
C LEU A 85 -54.02 -28.73 -34.90
N GLY A 86 -54.60 -27.89 -34.02
CA GLY A 86 -55.92 -28.21 -33.44
C GLY A 86 -56.06 -28.32 -31.91
N GLY A 87 -56.88 -27.43 -31.33
CA GLY A 87 -57.72 -27.62 -30.12
C GLY A 87 -56.98 -27.61 -28.77
N GLY A 88 -57.47 -27.04 -27.67
CA GLY A 88 -58.79 -26.55 -27.30
C GLY A 88 -59.02 -26.85 -25.81
N SER A 89 -59.58 -25.87 -25.08
CA SER A 89 -60.22 -25.96 -23.74
C SER A 89 -59.27 -26.18 -22.53
N ALA A 90 -59.16 -25.28 -21.55
CA ALA A 90 -60.15 -24.69 -20.62
C ALA A 90 -60.72 -25.68 -19.58
N ILE A 91 -60.96 -25.14 -18.37
CA ILE A 91 -61.52 -25.72 -17.13
C ILE A 91 -60.42 -26.28 -16.20
N GLY A 92 -60.29 -25.91 -14.93
CA GLY A 92 -61.06 -25.05 -14.03
C GLY A 92 -60.56 -25.28 -12.59
N MET A 93 -60.75 -24.27 -11.73
CA MET A 93 -61.23 -24.33 -10.34
C MET A 93 -60.78 -25.54 -9.47
N SER A 94 -60.31 -25.45 -8.23
CA SER A 94 -60.59 -24.48 -7.17
C SER A 94 -59.88 -24.93 -5.89
N SER A 95 -59.59 -23.95 -5.02
CA SER A 95 -59.74 -23.95 -3.55
C SER A 95 -59.30 -25.15 -2.70
N GLY A 96 -58.51 -24.86 -1.66
CA GLY A 96 -58.42 -25.72 -0.48
C GLY A 96 -57.52 -25.13 0.60
N ARG A 97 -58.09 -24.26 1.44
CA ARG A 97 -57.51 -23.85 2.73
C ARG A 97 -57.37 -25.06 3.66
N SER A 98 -56.29 -25.11 4.44
CA SER A 98 -56.39 -25.42 5.88
C SER A 98 -55.09 -25.08 6.60
N SER A 99 -55.21 -24.10 7.48
CA SER A 99 -54.36 -23.80 8.62
C SER A 99 -54.34 -24.96 9.62
N PHE A 100 -53.18 -25.26 10.18
CA PHE A 100 -53.05 -25.85 11.52
C PHE A 100 -51.81 -25.28 12.20
N ALA A 101 -52.03 -24.62 13.33
CA ALA A 101 -51.01 -24.34 14.31
C ALA A 101 -50.93 -25.52 15.28
N ALA A 102 -49.72 -25.94 15.63
CA ALA A 102 -49.45 -26.61 16.90
C ALA A 102 -47.96 -26.51 17.24
N SER A 103 -47.74 -26.14 18.48
CA SER A 103 -46.49 -25.92 19.19
C SER A 103 -45.77 -27.22 19.58
N SER A 104 -44.47 -27.04 19.88
CA SER A 104 -43.71 -27.68 20.97
C SER A 104 -42.64 -28.72 20.61
N SER A 105 -41.48 -28.48 21.26
CA SER A 105 -40.48 -29.44 21.78
C SER A 105 -39.49 -30.12 20.83
N CYS A 106 -38.29 -29.53 20.81
CA CYS A 106 -36.98 -30.14 21.07
C CYS A 106 -36.89 -31.69 21.05
N VAL A 107 -36.21 -32.24 20.04
CA VAL A 107 -35.46 -33.50 20.14
C VAL A 107 -34.15 -33.35 19.35
N VAL A 108 -33.04 -33.54 20.06
CA VAL A 108 -31.67 -33.66 19.56
C VAL A 108 -31.57 -34.95 18.74
N GLY A 109 -31.25 -34.83 17.45
CA GLY A 109 -31.03 -35.96 16.54
C GLY A 109 -29.72 -35.79 15.78
N ALA A 110 -28.67 -36.45 16.26
CA ALA A 110 -27.41 -36.58 15.56
C ALA A 110 -27.58 -37.42 14.28
N ALA A 111 -27.34 -36.83 13.12
CA ALA A 111 -27.30 -37.54 11.84
C ALA A 111 -25.88 -37.46 11.25
N GLN A 112 -25.19 -38.60 11.26
CA GLN A 112 -23.94 -38.85 10.57
C GLN A 112 -24.09 -38.65 9.06
N TRP A 113 -23.39 -37.67 8.50
CA TRP A 113 -23.11 -37.60 7.06
C TRP A 113 -21.67 -38.05 6.80
N SER A 114 -21.51 -39.28 6.28
CA SER A 114 -20.23 -39.75 5.77
C SER A 114 -19.99 -39.17 4.36
N ILE A 115 -19.27 -38.05 4.27
CA ILE A 115 -18.70 -37.59 3.00
C ILE A 115 -17.23 -38.02 2.95
N ARG A 116 -16.95 -38.90 1.99
CA ARG A 116 -15.61 -39.38 1.60
C ARG A 116 -14.77 -38.17 1.14
N ARG A 117 -13.96 -37.59 2.05
CA ARG A 117 -12.95 -36.59 1.69
C ARG A 117 -11.86 -37.25 0.84
N ARG A 118 -11.81 -36.93 -0.46
CA ARG A 118 -10.57 -37.03 -1.23
C ARG A 118 -9.59 -36.05 -0.60
N ARG A 119 -8.52 -36.57 0.00
CA ARG A 119 -7.36 -35.79 0.46
C ARG A 119 -6.74 -35.06 -0.74
N SER A 120 -7.07 -33.79 -0.93
CA SER A 120 -6.13 -32.87 -1.57
C SER A 120 -5.19 -32.38 -0.46
N ARG A 121 -3.88 -32.46 -0.71
CA ARG A 121 -2.85 -31.99 0.22
C ARG A 121 -2.93 -30.47 0.27
N THR A 122 -3.60 -29.95 1.28
CA THR A 122 -3.56 -28.52 1.67
C THR A 122 -2.17 -28.20 2.21
N ALA A 123 -1.41 -27.41 1.48
CA ALA A 123 -0.23 -26.75 2.01
C ALA A 123 -0.70 -25.56 2.87
N GLY A 124 -0.90 -25.81 4.16
CA GLY A 124 -1.00 -24.75 5.15
C GLY A 124 0.35 -24.06 5.26
N GLY A 125 0.41 -22.80 4.84
CA GLY A 125 1.56 -21.93 5.02
C GLY A 125 1.04 -20.59 5.52
N ALA A 126 1.17 -20.35 6.82
CA ALA A 126 0.97 -19.05 7.43
C ALA A 126 1.94 -18.06 6.77
N GLY A 127 1.38 -17.15 5.95
CA GLY A 127 2.05 -15.96 5.49
C GLY A 127 1.45 -14.79 6.24
N GLY A 128 2.28 -13.98 6.88
CA GLY A 128 1.84 -12.72 7.47
C GLY A 128 1.18 -11.80 6.44
N PRO A 129 0.51 -10.73 6.88
CA PRO A 129 -0.29 -9.88 6.02
C PRO A 129 0.61 -9.10 5.05
N LEU A 130 0.79 -9.63 3.84
CA LEU A 130 1.24 -8.86 2.70
C LEU A 130 0.14 -7.85 2.39
N ARG A 131 0.42 -6.56 2.63
CA ARG A 131 -0.47 -5.46 2.24
C ARG A 131 -0.79 -5.59 0.73
N MET A 132 -2.06 -5.38 0.38
CA MET A 132 -2.62 -5.62 -0.95
C MET A 132 -1.85 -4.89 -2.07
N GLY A 133 -1.98 -5.37 -3.31
CA GLY A 133 -1.53 -4.66 -4.52
C GLY A 133 -0.01 -4.70 -4.79
N ILE A 134 0.81 -4.60 -3.74
CA ILE A 134 2.27 -4.47 -3.80
C ILE A 134 2.92 -5.57 -4.64
N PRO A 135 2.71 -6.88 -4.35
CA PRO A 135 3.39 -7.90 -5.12
C PRO A 135 2.77 -8.04 -6.51
N LYS A 136 1.47 -7.77 -6.67
CA LYS A 136 0.77 -7.97 -7.95
C LYS A 136 1.18 -6.91 -8.98
N LEU A 137 1.14 -5.62 -8.62
CA LEU A 137 1.54 -4.53 -9.51
C LEU A 137 3.04 -4.54 -9.77
N PHE A 138 3.85 -4.68 -8.72
CA PHE A 138 5.30 -4.74 -8.87
C PHE A 138 5.72 -5.93 -9.74
N ARG A 139 5.16 -7.12 -9.48
CA ARG A 139 5.41 -8.31 -10.33
C ARG A 139 4.94 -8.11 -11.75
N TRP A 140 3.75 -7.54 -11.96
CA TRP A 140 3.27 -7.22 -13.29
C TRP A 140 4.25 -6.28 -14.01
N LEU A 141 4.75 -5.24 -13.35
CA LEU A 141 5.73 -4.32 -13.92
C LEU A 141 7.04 -5.02 -14.29
N THR A 142 7.59 -5.88 -13.42
CA THR A 142 8.84 -6.61 -13.69
C THR A 142 8.67 -7.64 -14.80
N ASP A 143 7.48 -8.27 -14.89
CA ASP A 143 7.15 -9.23 -15.94
C ASP A 143 6.92 -8.53 -17.30
N GLN A 144 6.26 -7.37 -17.30
CA GLN A 144 6.03 -6.57 -18.53
C GLN A 144 7.30 -5.86 -19.02
N TYR A 145 8.15 -5.40 -18.09
CA TYR A 145 9.35 -4.63 -18.40
C TYR A 145 10.60 -5.27 -17.78
N PRO A 146 11.19 -6.30 -18.44
CA PRO A 146 12.34 -7.04 -17.89
C PRO A 146 13.56 -6.18 -17.58
N VAL A 147 13.72 -5.03 -18.25
CA VAL A 147 14.81 -4.07 -17.99
C VAL A 147 14.72 -3.49 -16.57
N ILE A 148 13.51 -3.30 -16.05
CA ILE A 148 13.29 -2.88 -14.65
C ILE A 148 13.83 -3.96 -13.71
N SER A 149 13.50 -5.23 -13.95
CA SER A 149 14.01 -6.36 -13.16
C SER A 149 15.53 -6.44 -13.17
N GLN A 150 16.17 -6.28 -14.34
CA GLN A 150 17.64 -6.32 -14.46
C GLN A 150 18.33 -5.21 -13.67
N ARG A 151 17.70 -4.01 -13.58
CA ARG A 151 18.22 -2.90 -12.79
C ARG A 151 18.03 -3.12 -11.29
N LEU A 152 16.92 -3.72 -10.87
CA LEU A 152 16.66 -4.06 -9.47
C LEU A 152 17.73 -4.98 -8.89
N ASP A 153 18.20 -5.97 -9.66
CA ASP A 153 19.25 -6.91 -9.24
C ASP A 153 20.55 -6.21 -8.83
N GLN A 154 20.87 -5.06 -9.45
CA GLN A 154 22.07 -4.28 -9.16
C GLN A 154 22.03 -3.61 -7.78
N GLY A 155 20.82 -3.37 -7.23
CA GLY A 155 20.61 -2.79 -5.90
C GLY A 155 21.29 -1.42 -5.67
N LEU A 156 21.49 -1.07 -4.40
CA LEU A 156 22.34 0.06 -4.02
C LEU A 156 23.81 -0.32 -4.19
N ASN A 157 24.51 0.27 -5.16
CA ASN A 157 25.92 0.00 -5.44
C ASN A 157 26.71 1.29 -5.69
N GLU A 158 28.01 1.15 -5.95
CA GLU A 158 28.92 2.29 -6.19
C GLU A 158 28.59 3.08 -7.46
N HIS A 159 27.88 2.48 -8.41
CA HIS A 159 27.40 3.12 -9.63
C HIS A 159 26.01 3.73 -9.47
N THR A 160 25.34 3.55 -8.32
CA THR A 160 24.09 4.23 -8.05
C THR A 160 24.32 5.73 -8.10
N ALA A 161 23.52 6.42 -8.92
CA ALA A 161 23.64 7.86 -9.04
C ALA A 161 23.36 8.52 -7.67
N PRO A 162 24.06 9.63 -7.35
CA PRO A 162 23.89 10.27 -6.06
C PRO A 162 22.47 10.74 -5.83
N ILE A 163 21.93 10.53 -4.63
CA ILE A 163 20.58 10.95 -4.26
C ILE A 163 20.66 12.31 -3.57
N ASP A 164 19.75 13.23 -3.90
CA ASP A 164 19.67 14.53 -3.25
C ASP A 164 18.69 14.49 -2.08
N ASN A 165 17.52 13.91 -2.30
CA ASN A 165 16.43 13.87 -1.32
C ASN A 165 16.05 12.43 -1.01
N LEU A 166 16.17 12.02 0.25
CA LEU A 166 15.67 10.75 0.77
C LEU A 166 14.41 10.99 1.59
N TYR A 167 13.35 10.25 1.29
CA TYR A 167 12.10 10.23 2.01
C TYR A 167 11.90 8.85 2.62
N LEU A 168 11.59 8.77 3.91
CA LEU A 168 11.31 7.51 4.60
C LEU A 168 9.85 7.53 5.05
N ASP A 169 9.05 6.59 4.54
CA ASP A 169 7.81 6.19 5.18
C ASP A 169 8.17 5.37 6.43
N MET A 170 7.95 5.99 7.60
CA MET A 170 8.33 5.44 8.88
C MET A 170 7.37 4.36 9.35
N ASN A 171 6.14 4.29 8.84
CA ASN A 171 5.18 3.28 9.31
C ASN A 171 5.64 1.88 8.94
N GLY A 172 6.16 1.68 7.72
CA GLY A 172 6.84 0.43 7.34
C GLY A 172 7.99 0.08 8.27
N VAL A 173 8.86 1.05 8.59
CA VAL A 173 10.01 0.86 9.51
C VAL A 173 9.56 0.47 10.92
N ILE A 174 8.54 1.13 11.46
CA ILE A 174 8.02 0.88 12.81
C ILE A 174 7.46 -0.54 12.91
N HIS A 175 6.65 -0.96 11.93
CA HIS A 175 6.12 -2.33 11.88
C HIS A 175 7.24 -3.36 11.91
N MET A 176 8.22 -3.25 11.00
CA MET A 176 9.35 -4.18 10.91
C MET A 176 10.22 -4.22 12.17
N CYS A 177 10.38 -3.09 12.87
CA CYS A 177 11.25 -3.03 14.04
C CYS A 177 10.55 -3.49 15.34
N THR A 178 9.21 -3.58 15.35
CA THR A 178 8.41 -3.91 16.53
C THR A 178 7.92 -5.36 16.56
N HIS A 179 7.52 -5.92 15.42
CA HIS A 179 7.07 -7.31 15.31
C HIS A 179 7.51 -7.92 13.99
N HIS A 180 8.26 -9.02 14.06
CA HIS A 180 8.51 -9.87 12.91
C HIS A 180 7.37 -10.88 12.79
N ASN A 181 6.99 -11.22 11.55
CA ASN A 181 5.97 -12.23 11.25
C ASN A 181 6.41 -13.67 11.57
N ASP A 182 7.44 -13.85 12.41
CA ASP A 182 7.95 -15.16 12.79
C ASP A 182 7.23 -15.65 14.06
N ASP A 183 6.99 -16.97 14.13
CA ASP A 183 6.39 -17.66 15.28
C ASP A 183 7.24 -17.59 16.58
N GLU A 184 8.43 -16.97 16.53
CA GLU A 184 9.27 -16.72 17.71
C GLU A 184 8.84 -15.39 18.36
N PHE A 185 8.15 -15.49 19.49
CA PHE A 185 7.82 -14.36 20.36
C PHE A 185 9.13 -13.72 20.88
N ILE A 186 9.62 -12.69 20.19
CA ILE A 186 10.67 -11.84 20.73
C ILE A 186 10.00 -10.79 21.61
N GLU A 187 10.14 -10.94 22.93
CA GLU A 187 9.71 -9.92 23.88
C GLU A 187 10.63 -8.71 23.76
N LEU A 188 10.16 -7.69 23.06
CA LEU A 188 10.82 -6.39 23.00
C LEU A 188 10.05 -5.43 23.88
N ASN A 189 10.73 -4.78 24.84
CA ASN A 189 10.14 -3.65 25.54
C ASN A 189 10.14 -2.40 24.63
N GLU A 190 9.33 -1.39 24.97
CA GLU A 190 9.20 -0.15 24.18
C GLU A 190 10.56 0.51 23.90
N LYS A 191 11.48 0.51 24.88
CA LYS A 191 12.81 1.13 24.72
C LYS A 191 13.64 0.41 23.66
N GLU A 192 13.60 -0.92 23.63
CA GLU A 192 14.31 -1.71 22.65
C GLU A 192 13.69 -1.55 21.25
N MET A 193 12.37 -1.49 21.15
CA MET A 193 11.69 -1.16 19.89
C MET A 193 12.15 0.19 19.34
N PHE A 194 12.17 1.23 20.17
CA PHE A 194 12.64 2.57 19.78
C PHE A 194 14.11 2.54 19.34
N ARG A 195 14.97 1.83 20.09
CA ARG A 195 16.39 1.66 19.73
C ARG A 195 16.55 1.02 18.35
N ARG A 196 15.79 -0.04 18.05
CA ARG A 196 15.82 -0.72 16.74
C ARG A 196 15.38 0.21 15.61
N ILE A 197 14.30 0.97 15.81
CA ILE A 197 13.83 1.98 14.85
C ILE A 197 14.91 3.02 14.55
N PHE A 198 15.58 3.54 15.58
CA PHE A 198 16.64 4.55 15.43
C PHE A 198 17.89 4.00 14.73
N ILE A 199 18.30 2.78 15.06
CA ILE A 199 19.43 2.12 14.39
C ILE A 199 19.13 1.91 12.91
N PHE A 200 17.93 1.45 12.58
CA PHE A 200 17.52 1.29 11.19
C PHE A 200 17.51 2.62 10.44
N THR A 201 16.93 3.66 11.04
CA THR A 201 16.86 5.01 10.45
C THR A 201 18.26 5.61 10.20
N ASP A 202 19.17 5.53 11.19
CA ASP A 202 20.57 5.95 11.04
C ASP A 202 21.26 5.22 9.90
N ARG A 203 21.01 3.92 9.81
CA ARG A 203 21.59 3.09 8.77
C ARG A 203 21.07 3.50 7.39
N MET A 204 19.76 3.67 7.21
CA MET A 204 19.19 4.10 5.93
C MET A 204 19.81 5.41 5.47
N PHE A 205 19.93 6.39 6.38
CA PHE A 205 20.54 7.68 6.07
C PHE A 205 22.02 7.53 5.65
N LYS A 206 22.80 6.71 6.36
CA LYS A 206 24.23 6.46 6.05
C LYS A 206 24.46 5.57 4.83
N LEU A 207 23.52 4.69 4.49
CA LEU A 207 23.62 3.82 3.32
C LEU A 207 23.34 4.61 2.04
N VAL A 208 22.27 5.40 2.04
CA VAL A 208 21.78 6.18 0.89
C VAL A 208 22.59 7.47 0.69
N ARG A 209 23.00 8.13 1.78
CA ARG A 209 23.79 9.36 1.77
C ARG A 209 23.18 10.50 0.92
N PRO A 210 21.95 10.95 1.23
CA PRO A 210 21.32 12.01 0.46
C PRO A 210 22.07 13.34 0.65
N ARG A 211 22.19 14.15 -0.41
CA ARG A 211 23.03 15.38 -0.39
C ARG A 211 22.32 16.65 0.09
N ARG A 212 20.99 16.63 0.15
CA ARG A 212 20.16 17.81 0.43
C ARG A 212 19.20 17.57 1.58
N LEU A 213 18.39 16.51 1.51
CA LEU A 213 17.26 16.30 2.42
C LEU A 213 17.16 14.85 2.90
N LEU A 214 16.87 14.69 4.19
CA LEU A 214 16.24 13.52 4.78
C LEU A 214 14.86 13.93 5.31
N TYR A 215 13.79 13.37 4.75
CA TYR A 215 12.43 13.58 5.21
C TYR A 215 11.91 12.30 5.88
N LEU A 216 11.52 12.40 7.14
CA LEU A 216 10.98 11.30 7.95
C LEU A 216 9.48 11.53 8.12
N ALA A 217 8.66 10.69 7.50
CA ALA A 217 7.20 10.80 7.51
C ALA A 217 6.58 9.67 8.33
N VAL A 218 5.94 10.00 9.44
CA VAL A 218 5.13 9.06 10.24
C VAL A 218 3.66 9.29 9.87
N ASP A 219 2.85 8.24 9.73
CA ASP A 219 1.42 8.42 9.48
C ASP A 219 0.79 9.23 10.62
N GLY A 220 0.00 10.23 10.27
CA GLY A 220 -0.89 10.93 11.18
C GLY A 220 -2.36 10.61 10.89
N THR A 221 -3.27 11.47 11.33
CA THR A 221 -4.70 11.27 11.05
C THR A 221 -4.94 11.20 9.55
N ALA A 222 -5.51 10.11 9.06
CA ALA A 222 -5.83 9.89 7.67
C ALA A 222 -7.24 10.39 7.33
N PRO A 223 -7.56 10.64 6.05
CA PRO A 223 -8.92 10.92 5.62
C PRO A 223 -9.88 9.75 5.87
N ARG A 224 -11.19 10.04 5.99
CA ARG A 224 -12.25 9.04 6.25
C ARG A 224 -12.22 7.86 5.29
N ALA A 225 -12.02 8.10 3.99
CA ALA A 225 -11.86 7.05 2.99
C ALA A 225 -10.79 6.02 3.39
N LYS A 226 -9.62 6.47 3.86
CA LYS A 226 -8.56 5.59 4.34
C LYS A 226 -8.88 4.97 5.70
N MET A 227 -9.51 5.72 6.60
CA MET A 227 -9.87 5.24 7.94
C MET A 227 -10.75 3.98 7.88
N ASN A 228 -11.67 3.90 6.92
CA ASN A 228 -12.50 2.70 6.73
C ASN A 228 -11.66 1.47 6.33
N GLN A 229 -10.66 1.65 5.47
CA GLN A 229 -9.72 0.59 5.11
C GLN A 229 -8.87 0.16 6.31
N GLN A 230 -8.35 1.13 7.08
CA GLN A 230 -7.56 0.84 8.27
C GLN A 230 -8.42 0.11 9.32
N ARG A 231 -9.65 0.55 9.55
CA ARG A 231 -10.60 -0.07 10.48
C ARG A 231 -10.87 -1.52 10.09
N SER A 232 -11.21 -1.76 8.83
CA SER A 232 -11.45 -3.11 8.30
C SER A 232 -10.24 -4.03 8.54
N ARG A 233 -9.02 -3.53 8.29
CA ARG A 233 -7.78 -4.27 8.55
C ARG A 233 -7.58 -4.59 10.03
N ARG A 234 -7.83 -3.64 10.94
CA ARG A 234 -7.63 -3.82 12.39
C ARG A 234 -8.64 -4.80 12.99
N PHE A 235 -9.92 -4.70 12.62
CA PHE A 235 -10.95 -5.66 13.02
C PHE A 235 -10.59 -7.09 12.59
N ARG A 236 -10.16 -7.25 11.33
CA ARG A 236 -9.71 -8.55 10.81
C ARG A 236 -8.50 -9.09 11.56
N SER A 237 -7.45 -8.29 11.76
CA SER A 237 -6.24 -8.75 12.46
C SER A 237 -6.52 -9.14 13.91
N SER A 238 -7.43 -8.43 14.58
CA SER A 238 -7.85 -8.78 15.95
C SER A 238 -8.63 -10.09 15.98
N LYS A 239 -9.53 -10.33 15.02
CA LYS A 239 -10.25 -11.61 14.91
C LYS A 239 -9.32 -12.77 14.57
N GLU A 240 -8.37 -12.57 13.65
CA GLU A 240 -7.34 -13.56 13.33
C GLU A 240 -6.47 -13.89 14.56
N ALA A 241 -6.11 -12.88 15.36
CA ALA A 241 -5.37 -13.08 16.60
C ALA A 241 -6.16 -13.88 17.65
N GLU A 242 -7.46 -13.61 17.79
CA GLU A 242 -8.38 -14.35 18.67
C GLU A 242 -8.50 -15.81 18.25
N VAL A 243 -8.75 -16.08 16.96
CA VAL A 243 -8.86 -17.44 16.41
C VAL A 243 -7.55 -18.21 16.61
N ASN A 244 -6.41 -17.59 16.29
CA ASN A 244 -5.10 -18.23 16.47
C ASN A 244 -4.82 -18.56 17.95
N MET A 245 -5.21 -17.67 18.87
CA MET A 245 -5.07 -17.92 20.31
C MET A 245 -5.96 -19.09 20.77
N ALA A 246 -7.22 -19.13 20.32
CA ALA A 246 -8.13 -20.22 20.64
C ALA A 246 -7.60 -21.57 20.12
N GLU A 247 -7.06 -21.60 18.89
CA GLU A 247 -6.43 -22.79 18.32
C GLU A 247 -5.18 -23.24 19.11
N MET A 248 -4.33 -22.30 19.55
CA MET A 248 -3.18 -22.60 20.40
C MET A 248 -3.59 -23.21 21.74
N VAL A 249 -4.62 -22.64 22.39
CA VAL A 249 -5.15 -23.16 23.67
C VAL A 249 -5.74 -24.56 23.48
N MET A 250 -6.48 -24.80 22.39
CA MET A 250 -7.00 -26.14 22.09
C MET A 250 -5.90 -27.16 21.82
N ARG A 251 -4.79 -26.76 21.19
CA ARG A 251 -3.66 -27.64 20.86
C ARG A 251 -2.76 -27.94 22.06
N ASP A 252 -2.39 -26.90 22.80
CA ASP A 252 -1.31 -26.97 23.80
C ASP A 252 -1.84 -26.98 25.25
N GLY A 253 -3.16 -26.78 25.45
CA GLY A 253 -3.82 -26.83 26.76
C GLY A 253 -3.40 -25.71 27.72
N LYS A 254 -2.66 -24.72 27.24
CA LYS A 254 -2.13 -23.60 28.02
C LYS A 254 -2.39 -22.28 27.31
N LEU A 255 -2.72 -21.26 28.09
CA LEU A 255 -2.66 -19.88 27.61
C LEU A 255 -1.19 -19.49 27.39
N PRO A 256 -0.87 -18.70 26.35
CA PRO A 256 0.46 -18.13 26.20
C PRO A 256 0.83 -17.34 27.46
N GLU A 257 2.02 -17.59 28.03
CA GLU A 257 2.51 -16.85 29.21
C GLU A 257 2.78 -15.37 28.90
N VAL A 258 2.97 -15.03 27.62
CA VAL A 258 3.34 -13.69 27.16
C VAL A 258 2.20 -13.07 26.37
N THR A 259 1.84 -11.84 26.72
CA THR A 259 0.90 -11.01 25.96
C THR A 259 1.54 -10.62 24.63
N ARG A 260 0.88 -10.99 23.52
CA ARG A 260 1.32 -10.65 22.17
C ARG A 260 1.37 -9.12 22.01
N PHE A 261 2.41 -8.60 21.35
CA PHE A 261 2.47 -7.19 20.95
C PHE A 261 1.28 -6.84 20.05
N ASP A 262 0.43 -5.92 20.51
CA ASP A 262 -0.69 -5.43 19.72
C ASP A 262 -0.24 -4.31 18.79
N SER A 263 -0.05 -4.67 17.52
CA SER A 263 0.34 -3.74 16.45
C SER A 263 -0.64 -2.58 16.23
N ASN A 264 -1.87 -2.65 16.76
CA ASN A 264 -2.82 -1.55 16.70
C ASN A 264 -2.34 -0.32 17.50
N CYS A 265 -1.34 -0.47 18.38
CA CYS A 265 -0.66 0.66 19.01
C CYS A 265 0.08 1.57 18.01
N ILE A 266 0.39 1.09 16.79
CA ILE A 266 1.02 1.86 15.70
C ILE A 266 -0.08 2.65 14.98
N THR A 267 -0.69 3.58 15.72
CA THR A 267 -1.78 4.43 15.24
C THR A 267 -1.61 5.82 15.86
N PRO A 268 -1.83 6.90 15.11
CA PRO A 268 -1.82 8.26 15.65
C PRO A 268 -2.72 8.40 16.87
N GLY A 269 -2.22 9.10 17.87
CA GLY A 269 -2.93 9.34 19.11
C GLY A 269 -2.68 8.31 20.20
N THR A 270 -2.04 7.16 19.97
CA THR A 270 -1.71 6.21 21.06
C THR A 270 -0.58 6.75 21.94
N ASP A 271 -0.51 6.27 23.17
CA ASP A 271 0.61 6.60 24.08
C ASP A 271 1.97 6.14 23.52
N PHE A 272 2.00 4.96 22.88
CA PHE A 272 3.19 4.45 22.18
C PHE A 272 3.70 5.43 21.12
N MET A 273 2.83 5.92 20.23
CA MET A 273 3.22 6.85 19.17
C MET A 273 3.60 8.22 19.72
N PHE A 274 2.95 8.68 20.79
CA PHE A 274 3.32 9.92 21.47
C PHE A 274 4.73 9.84 22.08
N LYS A 275 5.02 8.77 22.83
CA LYS A 275 6.37 8.51 23.39
C LYS A 275 7.42 8.38 22.29
N LEU A 276 7.12 7.64 21.23
CA LEU A 276 8.01 7.46 20.08
C LEU A 276 8.34 8.80 19.42
N THR A 277 7.35 9.69 19.27
CA THR A 277 7.53 11.02 18.70
C THR A 277 8.51 11.87 19.52
N LYS A 278 8.35 11.87 20.85
CA LYS A 278 9.26 12.58 21.76
C LYS A 278 10.67 11.99 21.75
N ALA A 279 10.77 10.66 21.70
CA ALA A 279 12.04 9.98 21.59
C ALA A 279 12.74 10.29 20.26
N PHE A 280 12.01 10.34 19.14
CA PHE A 280 12.54 10.71 17.83
C PHE A 280 13.10 12.13 17.81
N GLN A 281 12.37 13.10 18.35
CA GLN A 281 12.81 14.50 18.42
C GLN A 281 14.14 14.60 19.17
N ALA A 282 14.20 14.05 20.40
CA ALA A 282 15.41 14.06 21.21
C ALA A 282 16.56 13.28 20.57
N TRP A 283 16.26 12.18 19.87
CA TRP A 283 17.27 11.36 19.19
C TRP A 283 17.87 12.10 17.98
N ILE A 284 17.05 12.76 17.15
CA ILE A 284 17.54 13.55 16.02
C ILE A 284 18.45 14.68 16.54
N GLU A 285 18.03 15.42 17.57
CA GLU A 285 18.84 16.46 18.20
C GLU A 285 20.19 15.90 18.67
N TYR A 286 20.17 14.78 19.40
CA TYR A 286 21.39 14.11 19.84
C TYR A 286 22.30 13.72 18.66
N LYS A 287 21.75 13.21 17.56
CA LYS A 287 22.52 12.84 16.37
C LYS A 287 23.10 14.05 15.67
N MET A 288 22.35 15.14 15.57
CA MET A 288 22.84 16.42 15.03
C MET A 288 23.93 17.04 15.91
N ASP A 289 23.97 16.73 17.20
CA ASP A 289 25.01 17.22 18.11
C ASP A 289 26.26 16.34 18.19
N THR A 290 26.13 15.03 17.90
CA THR A 290 27.19 14.06 18.19
C THR A 290 27.74 13.29 16.99
N ASP A 291 26.98 13.18 15.89
CA ASP A 291 27.38 12.40 14.72
C ASP A 291 27.82 13.33 13.57
N PRO A 292 29.11 13.34 13.18
CA PRO A 292 29.62 14.21 12.12
C PRO A 292 28.89 14.04 10.78
N PHE A 293 28.39 12.84 10.49
CA PHE A 293 27.63 12.61 9.27
C PHE A 293 26.30 13.37 9.28
N TRP A 294 25.59 13.37 10.42
CA TRP A 294 24.34 14.11 10.57
C TRP A 294 24.56 15.62 10.56
N GLN A 295 25.66 16.09 11.12
CA GLN A 295 26.01 17.52 11.18
C GLN A 295 26.25 18.18 9.82
N GLN A 296 26.69 17.42 8.82
CA GLN A 296 27.26 17.97 7.58
C GLN A 296 26.49 17.58 6.32
N ASN A 297 25.68 16.53 6.37
CA ASN A 297 25.23 15.84 5.15
C ASN A 297 23.92 16.39 4.56
N ALA A 298 22.83 16.50 5.35
CA ALA A 298 21.53 16.91 4.82
C ALA A 298 20.67 17.63 5.86
N ARG A 299 19.74 18.48 5.41
CA ARG A 299 18.64 18.98 6.24
C ARG A 299 17.74 17.80 6.62
N VAL A 300 17.31 17.73 7.88
CA VAL A 300 16.36 16.71 8.35
C VAL A 300 15.00 17.36 8.57
N VAL A 301 13.95 16.77 8.02
CA VAL A 301 12.56 17.14 8.26
C VAL A 301 11.87 15.96 8.92
N PHE A 302 11.18 16.20 10.03
CA PHE A 302 10.43 15.17 10.76
C PHE A 302 8.96 15.58 10.85
N SER A 303 8.10 14.79 10.19
CA SER A 303 6.65 14.93 10.22
C SER A 303 6.07 13.79 11.06
N GLY A 304 5.73 14.09 12.31
CA GLY A 304 5.24 13.13 13.29
C GLY A 304 3.78 12.72 13.08
N PRO A 305 3.27 11.78 13.91
CA PRO A 305 1.89 11.31 13.88
C PRO A 305 0.88 12.37 14.34
N ASP A 306 1.36 13.43 14.98
CA ASP A 306 0.60 14.60 15.39
C ASP A 306 0.28 15.55 14.20
N VAL A 307 1.00 15.43 13.08
CA VAL A 307 0.67 16.13 11.83
C VAL A 307 -0.33 15.28 11.03
N PRO A 308 -1.48 15.79 10.56
CA PRO A 308 -2.43 15.00 9.77
C PRO A 308 -1.86 14.55 8.41
N GLY A 309 -2.43 13.49 7.86
CA GLY A 309 -2.06 12.87 6.58
C GLY A 309 -1.27 11.57 6.73
N GLU A 310 -1.39 10.70 5.74
CA GLU A 310 -0.55 9.49 5.62
C GLU A 310 0.90 9.87 5.29
N GLY A 311 1.87 9.07 5.74
CA GLY A 311 3.30 9.34 5.58
C GLY A 311 3.69 9.54 4.12
N GLU A 312 3.23 8.67 3.23
CA GLU A 312 3.48 8.77 1.79
C GLU A 312 2.86 10.05 1.19
N HIS A 313 1.66 10.44 1.60
CA HIS A 313 1.01 11.65 1.09
C HIS A 313 1.63 12.94 1.66
N LYS A 314 2.09 12.95 2.92
CA LYS A 314 2.89 14.04 3.49
C LYS A 314 4.17 14.29 2.69
N VAL A 315 4.81 13.21 2.22
CA VAL A 315 5.98 13.31 1.32
C VAL A 315 5.58 13.94 -0.01
N MET A 316 4.48 13.51 -0.61
CA MET A 316 4.02 14.07 -1.89
C MET A 316 3.60 15.54 -1.77
N ASP A 317 2.90 15.90 -0.70
CA ASP A 317 2.55 17.30 -0.36
C ASP A 317 3.82 18.15 -0.22
N TYR A 318 4.81 17.65 0.52
CA TYR A 318 6.09 18.33 0.67
C TYR A 318 6.81 18.53 -0.67
N ILE A 319 6.83 17.52 -1.55
CA ILE A 319 7.47 17.64 -2.88
C ILE A 319 6.76 18.71 -3.72
N ARG A 320 5.42 18.71 -3.74
CA ARG A 320 4.63 19.72 -4.45
C ARG A 320 4.90 21.13 -3.94
N GLU A 321 4.81 21.32 -2.63
CA GLU A 321 5.04 22.62 -1.99
C GLU A 321 6.49 23.08 -2.20
N ALA A 322 7.47 22.21 -2.00
CA ALA A 322 8.88 22.56 -2.15
C ALA A 322 9.22 22.92 -3.59
N ARG A 323 8.64 22.25 -4.60
CA ARG A 323 8.80 22.62 -6.01
C ARG A 323 8.32 24.03 -6.33
N GLU A 324 7.27 24.49 -5.66
CA GLU A 324 6.69 25.82 -5.88
C GLU A 324 7.38 26.90 -5.04
N THR A 325 7.87 26.56 -3.85
CA THR A 325 8.33 27.52 -2.84
C THR A 325 9.85 27.59 -2.66
N GLU A 326 10.60 26.53 -2.98
CA GLU A 326 12.05 26.50 -2.83
C GLU A 326 12.73 27.04 -4.12
N PRO A 327 13.43 28.19 -4.06
CA PRO A 327 14.01 28.83 -5.25
C PRO A 327 15.17 28.02 -5.85
N ASP A 328 15.73 27.08 -5.09
CA ASP A 328 16.79 26.18 -5.50
C ASP A 328 16.27 24.76 -5.84
N TRP A 329 14.95 24.61 -6.04
CA TRP A 329 14.40 23.41 -6.65
C TRP A 329 14.81 23.33 -8.12
N ARG A 330 15.51 22.25 -8.49
CA ARG A 330 16.04 22.04 -9.85
C ARG A 330 15.44 20.79 -10.46
N ASP A 331 15.21 20.83 -11.76
CA ASP A 331 14.71 19.70 -12.55
C ASP A 331 15.60 18.44 -12.52
N ASP A 332 16.88 18.59 -12.16
CA ASP A 332 17.86 17.50 -12.08
C ASP A 332 17.97 16.87 -10.69
N LEU A 333 17.13 17.30 -9.72
CA LEU A 333 17.11 16.73 -8.38
C LEU A 333 16.74 15.25 -8.41
N ARG A 334 17.45 14.46 -7.61
CA ARG A 334 17.26 13.02 -7.50
C ARG A 334 16.55 12.67 -6.21
N HIS A 335 15.35 12.11 -6.35
CA HIS A 335 14.44 11.75 -5.27
C HIS A 335 14.47 10.25 -5.03
N CYS A 336 14.55 9.84 -3.77
CA CYS A 336 14.49 8.45 -3.37
C CYS A 336 13.50 8.27 -2.22
N LEU A 337 12.43 7.51 -2.44
CA LEU A 337 11.44 7.19 -1.41
C LEU A 337 11.57 5.73 -1.00
N TYR A 338 11.77 5.50 0.29
CA TYR A 338 11.79 4.16 0.85
C TYR A 338 10.40 3.73 1.30
N GLY A 339 10.00 2.55 0.84
CA GLY A 339 8.75 1.90 1.27
C GLY A 339 8.39 0.74 0.34
N LEU A 340 7.54 -0.16 0.83
CA LEU A 340 7.12 -1.34 0.09
C LEU A 340 5.79 -1.14 -0.64
N ASP A 341 5.04 -0.09 -0.33
CA ASP A 341 3.67 0.09 -0.83
C ASP A 341 3.62 0.29 -2.36
N ALA A 342 2.55 -0.19 -3.01
CA ALA A 342 2.42 -0.20 -4.48
C ALA A 342 2.04 1.20 -4.97
N ASP A 343 1.28 1.89 -4.13
CA ASP A 343 0.85 3.27 -4.26
C ASP A 343 2.05 4.19 -4.41
N LEU A 344 3.20 3.88 -3.80
CA LEU A 344 4.45 4.62 -3.99
C LEU A 344 4.89 4.69 -5.45
N ILE A 345 4.64 3.66 -6.27
CA ILE A 345 4.96 3.68 -7.71
C ILE A 345 4.09 4.72 -8.41
N MET A 346 2.79 4.70 -8.11
CA MET A 346 1.81 5.61 -8.70
C MET A 346 2.05 7.06 -8.25
N LEU A 347 2.24 7.27 -6.94
CA LEU A 347 2.53 8.58 -6.38
C LEU A 347 3.83 9.16 -6.95
N SER A 348 4.88 8.34 -7.09
CA SER A 348 6.15 8.75 -7.73
C SER A 348 5.94 9.18 -9.18
N LEU A 349 5.12 8.46 -9.95
CA LEU A 349 4.81 8.83 -11.34
C LEU A 349 4.06 10.17 -11.41
N VAL A 350 3.09 10.38 -10.51
CA VAL A 350 2.27 11.60 -10.44
C VAL A 350 3.06 12.85 -10.04
N THR A 351 4.20 12.70 -9.35
CA THR A 351 5.08 13.85 -9.06
C THR A 351 5.59 14.53 -10.33
N HIS A 352 5.72 13.75 -11.42
CA HIS A 352 6.39 14.13 -12.67
C HIS A 352 7.84 14.58 -12.51
N GLU A 353 8.50 14.19 -11.41
CA GLU A 353 9.93 14.38 -11.24
C GLU A 353 10.72 13.45 -12.18
N LYS A 354 11.71 14.03 -12.86
CA LYS A 354 12.50 13.33 -13.89
C LYS A 354 13.35 12.19 -13.32
N HIS A 355 13.83 12.37 -12.09
CA HIS A 355 14.71 11.41 -11.42
C HIS A 355 14.14 10.99 -10.07
N PHE A 356 13.19 10.06 -10.13
CA PHE A 356 12.60 9.45 -8.94
C PHE A 356 12.94 7.96 -8.88
N SER A 357 13.29 7.49 -7.69
CA SER A 357 13.55 6.08 -7.41
C SER A 357 12.85 5.62 -6.13
N LEU A 358 12.46 4.35 -6.10
CA LEU A 358 11.94 3.70 -4.91
C LEU A 358 12.97 2.74 -4.35
N LEU A 359 13.28 2.88 -3.05
CA LEU A 359 14.15 1.98 -2.34
C LEU A 359 13.31 0.94 -1.60
N ARG A 360 13.57 -0.33 -1.87
CA ARG A 360 12.77 -1.44 -1.38
C ARG A 360 13.67 -2.54 -0.85
N GLU A 361 13.16 -3.36 0.05
CA GLU A 361 13.87 -4.56 0.49
C GLU A 361 13.74 -5.67 -0.54
N LYS A 362 14.84 -6.40 -0.76
CA LYS A 362 14.81 -7.59 -1.61
C LYS A 362 13.91 -8.63 -0.96
N MET A 363 12.76 -8.86 -1.60
CA MET A 363 11.92 -10.00 -1.29
C MET A 363 12.73 -11.27 -1.57
N SER A 364 13.03 -12.06 -0.54
CA SER A 364 13.67 -13.36 -0.71
C SER A 364 12.80 -14.23 -1.62
N VAL A 365 13.15 -14.33 -2.91
CA VAL A 365 12.47 -15.19 -3.86
C VAL A 365 12.70 -16.63 -3.41
N ARG A 366 11.65 -17.18 -2.79
CA ARG A 366 11.52 -18.53 -2.26
C ARG A 366 11.94 -19.60 -3.27
N HIS A 367 13.22 -19.95 -3.32
CA HIS A 367 13.68 -21.23 -3.85
C HIS A 367 14.38 -22.10 -2.79
N SER A 368 14.53 -21.63 -1.55
CA SER A 368 15.00 -22.46 -0.44
C SER A 368 14.12 -22.29 0.78
N ARG A 369 13.39 -23.36 1.14
CA ARG A 369 12.39 -23.46 2.22
C ARG A 369 12.96 -23.28 3.65
N ARG A 370 14.11 -22.62 3.88
CA ARG A 370 14.82 -22.73 5.17
C ARG A 370 15.61 -21.53 5.70
N LYS A 371 15.65 -20.35 5.05
CA LYS A 371 16.36 -19.20 5.64
C LYS A 371 15.39 -18.31 6.42
N LYS A 372 15.65 -18.12 7.72
CA LYS A 372 14.99 -17.12 8.55
C LYS A 372 15.12 -15.74 7.89
N PRO A 373 14.10 -14.86 7.98
CA PRO A 373 14.22 -13.47 7.57
C PRO A 373 15.44 -12.84 8.24
N LYS A 374 16.19 -12.04 7.49
CA LYS A 374 17.34 -11.33 8.04
C LYS A 374 16.83 -10.20 8.94
N ASP A 375 17.44 -10.00 10.11
CA ASP A 375 17.07 -8.92 11.02
C ASP A 375 17.33 -7.55 10.34
N PRO A 376 16.33 -6.64 10.22
CA PRO A 376 16.50 -5.32 9.62
C PRO A 376 17.68 -4.52 10.17
N ILE A 377 18.00 -4.67 11.47
CA ILE A 377 19.16 -3.98 12.06
C ILE A 377 20.50 -4.55 11.57
N THR A 378 20.51 -5.56 10.69
CA THR A 378 21.71 -6.14 10.07
C THR A 378 21.73 -5.94 8.54
N TYR A 379 20.76 -5.21 7.99
CA TYR A 379 20.72 -4.93 6.56
C TYR A 379 21.94 -4.17 6.09
N THR A 380 22.40 -4.51 4.90
CA THR A 380 23.48 -3.87 4.16
C THR A 380 22.91 -3.45 2.80
N ARG A 381 23.73 -2.78 1.97
CA ARG A 381 23.31 -2.34 0.63
C ARG A 381 22.75 -3.47 -0.24
N ASN A 382 23.23 -4.71 -0.04
CA ASN A 382 22.84 -5.86 -0.85
C ASN A 382 21.43 -6.37 -0.54
N ASP A 383 20.85 -5.98 0.59
CA ASP A 383 19.49 -6.37 0.99
C ASP A 383 18.43 -5.44 0.40
N PHE A 384 18.83 -4.38 -0.31
CA PHE A 384 17.93 -3.44 -0.94
C PHE A 384 17.99 -3.51 -2.47
N GLU A 385 16.84 -3.28 -3.09
CA GLU A 385 16.66 -3.04 -4.51
C GLU A 385 16.25 -1.58 -4.74
N LEU A 386 16.70 -1.01 -5.85
CA LEU A 386 16.38 0.37 -6.24
C LEU A 386 15.59 0.35 -7.54
N MET A 387 14.31 0.70 -7.48
CA MET A 387 13.44 0.80 -8.64
C MET A 387 13.51 2.22 -9.19
N GLU A 388 14.14 2.41 -10.34
CA GLU A 388 14.17 3.70 -11.02
C GLU A 388 12.84 3.95 -11.73
N VAL A 389 12.01 4.86 -11.22
CA VAL A 389 10.73 5.23 -11.82
C VAL A 389 10.95 5.94 -13.16
N SER A 390 12.09 6.63 -13.32
CA SER A 390 12.52 7.20 -14.60
C SER A 390 12.61 6.16 -15.73
N LEU A 391 13.05 4.93 -15.43
CA LEU A 391 13.06 3.83 -16.39
C LEU A 391 11.64 3.37 -16.74
N LEU A 392 10.73 3.32 -15.76
CA LEU A 392 9.32 3.02 -16.03
C LEU A 392 8.68 4.06 -16.96
N ARG A 393 8.98 5.36 -16.76
CA ARG A 393 8.50 6.44 -17.64
C ARG A 393 9.00 6.23 -19.07
N GLU A 394 10.26 5.85 -19.24
CA GLU A 394 10.84 5.53 -20.54
C GLU A 394 10.18 4.29 -21.18
N MET A 395 9.84 3.28 -20.37
CA MET A 395 9.13 2.10 -20.86
C MET A 395 7.72 2.42 -21.33
N LEU A 396 6.99 3.27 -20.61
CA LEU A 396 5.70 3.79 -21.05
C LEU A 396 5.86 4.61 -22.34
N ARG A 397 6.88 5.47 -22.44
CA ARG A 397 7.17 6.24 -23.68
C ARG A 397 7.32 5.33 -24.89
N LEU A 398 8.11 4.27 -24.77
CA LEU A 398 8.31 3.29 -25.84
C LEU A 398 7.03 2.50 -26.13
N GLN A 399 6.29 2.11 -25.10
CA GLN A 399 5.02 1.38 -25.25
C GLN A 399 3.97 2.19 -26.03
N PHE A 400 3.96 3.51 -25.93
CA PHE A 400 3.03 4.41 -26.64
C PHE A 400 3.63 5.11 -27.87
N GLN A 401 4.82 4.71 -28.31
CA GLN A 401 5.50 5.32 -29.45
C GLN A 401 4.66 5.23 -30.74
N SER A 402 3.90 4.16 -30.94
CA SER A 402 3.01 4.02 -32.09
C SER A 402 1.90 5.07 -32.09
N GLN A 403 1.35 5.41 -30.91
CA GLN A 403 0.31 6.42 -30.75
C GLN A 403 0.90 7.83 -30.94
N ALA A 404 2.10 8.05 -30.41
CA ALA A 404 2.81 9.32 -30.58
C ALA A 404 3.09 9.66 -32.05
N ASN A 405 3.28 8.64 -32.90
CA ASN A 405 3.54 8.78 -34.32
C ASN A 405 2.30 8.54 -35.21
N ASP A 406 1.12 8.33 -34.63
CA ASP A 406 -0.08 8.03 -35.41
C ASP A 406 -0.62 9.30 -36.08
N PRO A 407 -0.63 9.39 -37.43
CA PRO A 407 -1.16 10.56 -38.13
C PRO A 407 -2.67 10.75 -37.93
N LYS A 408 -3.39 9.73 -37.43
CA LYS A 408 -4.83 9.81 -37.11
C LYS A 408 -5.09 10.44 -35.75
N LEU A 409 -4.08 10.66 -34.92
CA LEU A 409 -4.26 11.27 -33.61
C LEU A 409 -4.65 12.74 -33.78
N PRO A 410 -5.86 13.17 -33.35
CA PRO A 410 -6.35 14.52 -33.66
C PRO A 410 -5.79 15.61 -32.73
N PHE A 411 -4.82 15.29 -31.87
CA PHE A 411 -4.22 16.20 -30.90
C PHE A 411 -2.73 15.87 -30.68
N LYS A 412 -1.99 16.80 -30.07
CA LYS A 412 -0.56 16.62 -29.75
C LYS A 412 -0.37 15.56 -28.67
N PHE A 413 0.47 14.57 -28.95
CA PHE A 413 0.83 13.56 -27.96
C PHE A 413 1.73 14.14 -26.85
N GLU A 414 1.33 13.92 -25.60
CA GLU A 414 2.04 14.27 -24.37
C GLU A 414 2.19 13.02 -23.48
N LEU A 415 3.44 12.63 -23.19
CA LEU A 415 3.73 11.46 -22.35
C LEU A 415 3.21 11.63 -20.92
N GLU A 416 3.36 12.82 -20.34
CA GLU A 416 2.94 13.14 -18.98
C GLU A 416 1.45 12.83 -18.76
N ARG A 417 0.63 13.11 -19.77
CA ARG A 417 -0.82 12.84 -19.76
C ARG A 417 -1.15 11.36 -19.92
N VAL A 418 -0.33 10.61 -20.65
CA VAL A 418 -0.43 9.15 -20.70
C VAL A 418 -0.06 8.52 -19.35
N ILE A 419 0.92 9.09 -18.65
CA ILE A 419 1.31 8.64 -17.32
C ILE A 419 0.18 8.89 -16.32
N ASP A 420 -0.46 10.07 -16.35
CA ASP A 420 -1.66 10.36 -15.52
C ASP A 420 -2.77 9.32 -15.80
N ASP A 421 -3.06 9.04 -17.06
CA ASP A 421 -4.07 8.04 -17.45
C ASP A 421 -3.68 6.61 -17.08
N PHE A 422 -2.39 6.27 -17.10
CA PHE A 422 -1.89 4.98 -16.60
C PHE A 422 -2.11 4.82 -15.10
N VAL A 423 -1.82 5.87 -14.33
CA VAL A 423 -2.09 5.88 -12.88
C VAL A 423 -3.59 5.75 -12.64
N PHE A 424 -4.42 6.46 -13.41
CA PHE A 424 -5.88 6.33 -13.33
C PHE A 424 -6.37 4.90 -13.66
N MET A 425 -5.79 4.23 -14.66
CA MET A 425 -6.07 2.82 -14.93
C MET A 425 -5.66 1.92 -13.77
N CYS A 426 -4.55 2.18 -13.10
CA CYS A 426 -4.17 1.44 -11.89
C CYS A 426 -5.19 1.64 -10.75
N ILE A 427 -5.66 2.88 -10.54
CA ILE A 427 -6.73 3.21 -9.58
C ILE A 427 -8.00 2.38 -9.86
N LEU A 428 -8.39 2.22 -11.14
CA LEU A 428 -9.55 1.40 -11.53
C LEU A 428 -9.38 -0.10 -11.25
N VAL A 429 -8.15 -0.63 -11.31
CA VAL A 429 -7.92 -2.04 -10.95
C VAL A 429 -8.08 -2.26 -9.44
N GLY A 430 -7.65 -1.31 -8.63
CA GLY A 430 -7.82 -1.37 -7.19
C GLY A 430 -6.87 -0.43 -6.47
N ASN A 431 -7.35 0.12 -5.36
CA ASN A 431 -6.64 1.02 -4.47
C ASN A 431 -7.20 0.85 -3.05
N ASP A 432 -6.65 1.58 -2.07
CA ASP A 432 -7.06 1.45 -0.67
C ASP A 432 -8.43 2.10 -0.35
N PHE A 433 -8.97 2.93 -1.23
CA PHE A 433 -10.12 3.80 -0.95
C PHE A 433 -11.41 3.31 -1.61
N LEU A 434 -11.29 2.57 -2.72
CA LEU A 434 -12.40 2.02 -3.48
C LEU A 434 -12.25 0.51 -3.66
N PRO A 435 -13.35 -0.25 -3.55
CA PRO A 435 -13.34 -1.66 -3.92
C PRO A 435 -13.03 -1.83 -5.41
N ASN A 436 -12.38 -2.94 -5.75
CA ASN A 436 -12.05 -3.26 -7.13
C ASN A 436 -13.32 -3.56 -7.94
N ILE A 437 -13.38 -3.06 -9.18
CA ILE A 437 -14.42 -3.49 -10.12
C ILE A 437 -14.23 -5.01 -10.36
N PRO A 438 -15.29 -5.84 -10.28
CA PRO A 438 -15.15 -7.29 -10.14
C PRO A 438 -14.20 -7.98 -11.14
N HIS A 439 -14.35 -7.70 -12.44
CA HIS A 439 -13.54 -8.32 -13.50
C HIS A 439 -12.21 -7.62 -13.76
N LEU A 440 -11.89 -6.55 -13.03
CA LEU A 440 -10.62 -5.85 -13.12
C LEU A 440 -9.68 -6.32 -12.00
N ASP A 441 -8.92 -7.39 -12.26
CA ASP A 441 -7.82 -7.85 -11.41
C ASP A 441 -6.52 -7.92 -12.22
N ILE A 442 -5.40 -7.47 -11.64
CA ILE A 442 -4.07 -7.53 -12.26
C ILE A 442 -3.71 -8.97 -12.64
N SER A 443 -4.07 -9.93 -11.80
CA SER A 443 -3.79 -11.37 -11.98
C SER A 443 -4.53 -11.95 -13.18
N ASP A 444 -5.67 -11.37 -13.54
CA ASP A 444 -6.47 -11.72 -14.73
C ASP A 444 -6.03 -10.93 -15.98
N GLY A 445 -4.97 -10.12 -15.87
CA GLY A 445 -4.45 -9.31 -16.98
C GLY A 445 -5.28 -8.08 -17.29
N ALA A 446 -6.07 -7.57 -16.34
CA ALA A 446 -6.92 -6.40 -16.54
C ALA A 446 -6.14 -5.15 -16.98
N LEU A 447 -4.98 -4.90 -16.38
CA LEU A 447 -4.15 -3.73 -16.72
C LEU A 447 -3.62 -3.80 -18.17
N ASN A 448 -3.20 -4.98 -18.63
CA ASN A 448 -2.81 -5.19 -20.03
C ASN A 448 -3.98 -4.95 -20.98
N HIS A 449 -5.17 -5.43 -20.62
CA HIS A 449 -6.37 -5.22 -21.42
C HIS A 449 -6.73 -3.74 -21.51
N MET A 450 -6.77 -3.05 -20.37
CA MET A 450 -7.07 -1.62 -20.28
C MET A 450 -6.08 -0.77 -21.08
N MET A 451 -4.78 -1.03 -20.95
CA MET A 451 -3.75 -0.33 -21.72
C MET A 451 -3.91 -0.52 -23.23
N ASN A 452 -4.25 -1.73 -23.67
CA ASN A 452 -4.52 -2.01 -25.08
C ASN A 452 -5.80 -1.32 -25.57
N MET A 453 -6.87 -1.29 -24.77
CA MET A 453 -8.10 -0.57 -25.13
C MET A 453 -7.87 0.92 -25.18
N TYR A 454 -7.13 1.47 -24.21
CA TYR A 454 -6.76 2.88 -24.16
C TYR A 454 -6.01 3.30 -25.43
N LYS A 455 -5.02 2.52 -25.87
CA LYS A 455 -4.30 2.73 -27.13
C LYS A 455 -5.20 2.76 -28.37
N LEU A 456 -6.17 1.84 -28.45
CA LEU A 456 -7.11 1.75 -29.58
C LEU A 456 -8.13 2.89 -29.58
N LEU A 457 -8.54 3.34 -28.40
CA LEU A 457 -9.55 4.37 -28.22
C LEU A 457 -8.97 5.79 -28.27
N LEU A 458 -7.67 5.98 -28.02
CA LEU A 458 -7.04 7.30 -27.92
C LEU A 458 -7.34 8.22 -29.12
N PRO A 459 -7.25 7.77 -30.39
CA PRO A 459 -7.62 8.62 -31.54
C PRO A 459 -9.12 8.95 -31.59
N LYS A 460 -9.99 8.03 -31.14
CA LYS A 460 -11.44 8.19 -31.14
C LYS A 460 -11.94 9.10 -30.01
N MET A 461 -11.29 9.05 -28.84
CA MET A 461 -11.63 9.85 -27.67
C MET A 461 -11.30 11.34 -27.85
N GLY A 462 -10.44 11.68 -28.82
CA GLY A 462 -10.03 13.06 -29.09
C GLY A 462 -9.20 13.70 -27.96
N GLY A 463 -8.76 12.90 -26.99
CA GLY A 463 -7.93 13.34 -25.87
C GLY A 463 -7.78 12.26 -24.81
N TYR A 464 -7.14 12.64 -23.70
CA TYR A 464 -6.86 11.83 -22.52
C TYR A 464 -8.08 11.59 -21.63
N LEU A 465 -8.06 10.52 -20.83
CA LEU A 465 -9.11 10.20 -19.83
C LEU A 465 -9.13 11.23 -18.71
N THR A 466 -7.97 11.68 -18.26
CA THR A 466 -7.80 12.57 -17.12
C THR A 466 -7.00 13.81 -17.49
N LYS A 467 -7.19 14.89 -16.72
CA LYS A 467 -6.31 16.07 -16.68
C LYS A 467 -6.00 16.34 -15.21
N LYS A 468 -4.91 15.76 -14.70
CA LYS A 468 -4.61 15.72 -13.27
C LYS A 468 -5.79 15.14 -12.47
N ASP A 469 -6.40 15.94 -11.62
CA ASP A 469 -7.49 15.59 -10.72
C ASP A 469 -8.88 15.60 -11.37
N GLN A 470 -8.96 15.87 -12.68
CA GLN A 470 -10.22 15.98 -13.42
C GLN A 470 -10.41 14.80 -14.39
N ILE A 471 -11.62 14.24 -14.45
CA ILE A 471 -11.98 13.11 -15.32
C ILE A 471 -12.86 13.61 -16.46
N HIS A 472 -12.56 13.20 -17.69
CA HIS A 472 -13.46 13.47 -18.82
C HIS A 472 -14.56 12.41 -18.89
N HIS A 473 -15.76 12.71 -18.38
CA HIS A 473 -16.87 11.76 -18.24
C HIS A 473 -17.19 11.00 -19.53
N GLY A 474 -17.38 11.71 -20.67
CA GLY A 474 -17.69 11.05 -21.94
C GLY A 474 -16.60 10.10 -22.46
N ARG A 475 -15.32 10.36 -22.16
CA ARG A 475 -14.19 9.49 -22.56
C ARG A 475 -14.08 8.29 -21.62
N LEU A 476 -14.29 8.52 -20.33
CA LEU A 476 -14.38 7.45 -19.34
C LEU A 476 -15.50 6.48 -19.70
N GLU A 477 -16.69 6.98 -20.04
CA GLU A 477 -17.84 6.16 -20.43
C GLU A 477 -17.52 5.32 -21.69
N MET A 478 -16.95 5.92 -22.73
CA MET A 478 -16.48 5.19 -23.93
C MET A 478 -15.45 4.11 -23.57
N PHE A 479 -14.53 4.40 -22.67
CA PHE A 479 -13.50 3.46 -22.21
C PHE A 479 -14.09 2.30 -21.41
N MET A 480 -14.97 2.60 -20.44
CA MET A 480 -15.63 1.61 -19.60
C MET A 480 -16.55 0.70 -20.41
N HIS A 481 -17.22 1.22 -21.44
CA HIS A 481 -18.00 0.43 -22.37
C HIS A 481 -17.16 -0.69 -23.01
N GLU A 482 -15.98 -0.39 -23.57
CA GLU A 482 -15.13 -1.44 -24.17
C GLU A 482 -14.54 -2.39 -23.12
N VAL A 483 -14.17 -1.89 -21.94
CA VAL A 483 -13.66 -2.70 -20.83
C VAL A 483 -14.72 -3.66 -20.28
N SER A 484 -16.00 -3.27 -20.30
CA SER A 484 -17.13 -4.08 -19.83
C SER A 484 -17.38 -5.32 -20.71
N ARG A 485 -16.85 -5.39 -21.93
CA ARG A 485 -17.09 -6.53 -22.85
C ARG A 485 -16.57 -7.87 -22.34
N ARG A 486 -15.65 -7.86 -21.37
CA ARG A 486 -15.14 -9.07 -20.70
C ARG A 486 -15.91 -9.45 -19.42
N GLU A 487 -16.82 -8.61 -18.97
CA GLU A 487 -17.56 -8.76 -17.71
C GLU A 487 -18.41 -10.03 -17.68
N ALA A 488 -19.19 -10.28 -18.74
CA ALA A 488 -20.03 -11.49 -18.84
C ALA A 488 -19.20 -12.80 -18.81
N MET A 489 -18.00 -12.80 -19.41
CA MET A 489 -17.10 -13.97 -19.38
C MET A 489 -16.57 -14.22 -17.97
N TYR A 490 -16.24 -13.15 -17.25
CA TYR A 490 -15.80 -13.22 -15.86
C TYR A 490 -16.90 -13.81 -14.96
N PHE A 491 -18.13 -13.30 -15.05
CA PHE A 491 -19.23 -13.79 -14.21
C PHE A 491 -19.64 -15.22 -14.57
N ARG A 492 -19.52 -15.63 -15.83
CA ARG A 492 -19.68 -17.03 -16.20
C ARG A 492 -18.70 -17.95 -15.49
N ARG A 493 -17.42 -17.56 -15.43
CA ARG A 493 -16.39 -18.33 -14.72
C ARG A 493 -16.66 -18.36 -13.21
N ARG A 494 -16.95 -17.20 -12.61
CA ARG A 494 -17.33 -17.08 -11.19
C ARG A 494 -18.55 -17.92 -10.84
N GLY A 495 -19.60 -17.89 -11.65
CA GLY A 495 -20.81 -18.67 -11.43
C GLY A 495 -20.57 -20.19 -11.49
N VAL A 496 -19.55 -20.66 -12.21
CA VAL A 496 -19.12 -22.07 -12.14
C VAL A 496 -18.39 -22.36 -10.82
N GLU A 497 -17.48 -21.48 -10.41
CA GLU A 497 -16.71 -21.60 -9.16
C GLU A 497 -17.62 -21.57 -7.92
N GLU A 498 -18.64 -20.70 -7.94
CA GLU A 498 -19.58 -20.48 -6.84
C GLU A 498 -20.84 -21.37 -6.93
N SER A 499 -20.94 -22.22 -7.97
CA SER A 499 -22.13 -23.04 -8.24
C SER A 499 -23.42 -22.23 -8.36
N ASP A 500 -23.33 -21.02 -8.91
CA ASP A 500 -24.43 -20.08 -9.13
C ASP A 500 -24.78 -20.02 -10.63
N LEU A 501 -25.88 -20.69 -11.01
CA LEU A 501 -26.34 -20.74 -12.40
C LEU A 501 -26.84 -19.38 -12.93
N VAL A 502 -27.27 -18.47 -12.04
CA VAL A 502 -27.78 -17.16 -12.45
C VAL A 502 -26.62 -16.23 -12.83
N LEU A 503 -25.50 -16.30 -12.11
CA LEU A 503 -24.27 -15.59 -12.49
C LEU A 503 -23.69 -16.07 -13.84
N GLN A 504 -24.03 -17.28 -14.28
CA GLN A 504 -23.57 -17.80 -15.58
C GLN A 504 -24.32 -17.23 -16.78
N ASP A 505 -25.52 -16.71 -16.56
CA ASP A 505 -26.40 -16.16 -17.60
C ASP A 505 -25.99 -14.72 -17.94
N PRO A 506 -25.51 -14.44 -19.18
CA PRO A 506 -25.12 -13.10 -19.61
C PRO A 506 -26.24 -12.05 -19.52
N GLY A 507 -27.50 -12.45 -19.45
CA GLY A 507 -28.64 -11.54 -19.31
C GLY A 507 -29.08 -11.31 -17.87
N LYS A 508 -28.52 -12.01 -16.87
CA LYS A 508 -29.00 -11.96 -15.47
C LYS A 508 -27.90 -11.76 -14.42
N TYR A 509 -26.63 -11.87 -14.78
CA TYR A 509 -25.53 -11.74 -13.82
C TYR A 509 -25.51 -10.35 -13.14
N THR A 510 -25.94 -9.29 -13.86
CA THR A 510 -25.99 -7.92 -13.34
C THR A 510 -26.94 -7.85 -12.15
N ASP A 511 -28.16 -8.31 -12.33
CA ASP A 511 -29.22 -8.30 -11.33
C ASP A 511 -28.85 -9.18 -10.13
N ARG A 512 -28.26 -10.35 -10.41
CA ARG A 512 -27.74 -11.25 -9.37
C ARG A 512 -26.63 -10.59 -8.56
N TYR A 513 -25.71 -9.86 -9.20
CA TYR A 513 -24.62 -9.16 -8.53
C TYR A 513 -25.14 -8.06 -7.60
N TYR A 514 -25.95 -7.13 -8.13
CA TYR A 514 -26.50 -6.03 -7.34
C TYR A 514 -27.35 -6.53 -6.16
N LYS A 515 -28.17 -7.57 -6.37
CA LYS A 515 -28.98 -8.15 -5.29
C LYS A 515 -28.14 -8.83 -4.20
N THR A 516 -27.07 -9.55 -4.56
CA THR A 516 -26.31 -10.36 -3.59
C THR A 516 -25.17 -9.61 -2.91
N LYS A 517 -24.54 -8.66 -3.60
CA LYS A 517 -23.38 -7.92 -3.09
C LYS A 517 -23.76 -6.55 -2.54
N LEU A 518 -24.68 -5.85 -3.21
CA LEU A 518 -25.07 -4.49 -2.83
C LEU A 518 -26.43 -4.42 -2.14
N ASP A 519 -27.14 -5.56 -2.01
CA ASP A 519 -28.48 -5.64 -1.42
C ASP A 519 -29.49 -4.70 -2.12
N LEU A 520 -29.33 -4.55 -3.45
CA LEU A 520 -30.19 -3.71 -4.28
C LEU A 520 -31.05 -4.57 -5.19
N ASP A 521 -32.35 -4.32 -5.19
CA ASP A 521 -33.25 -5.02 -6.10
C ASP A 521 -33.09 -4.52 -7.55
N PRO A 522 -33.31 -5.40 -8.56
CA PRO A 522 -33.11 -5.04 -9.95
C PRO A 522 -33.97 -3.86 -10.45
N GLU A 523 -35.09 -3.57 -9.80
CA GLU A 523 -36.02 -2.50 -10.17
C GLU A 523 -35.57 -1.12 -9.62
N GLN A 524 -34.62 -1.10 -8.67
CA GLN A 524 -34.10 0.09 -8.00
C GLN A 524 -32.98 0.78 -8.81
N GLU A 525 -33.33 1.25 -10.00
CA GLU A 525 -32.36 1.87 -10.92
C GLU A 525 -31.75 3.16 -10.37
N GLU A 526 -32.50 3.95 -9.59
CA GLU A 526 -31.98 5.19 -8.97
C GLU A 526 -30.91 4.88 -7.91
N GLU A 527 -31.08 3.84 -7.12
CA GLU A 527 -30.13 3.39 -6.11
C GLU A 527 -28.88 2.78 -6.76
N LYS A 528 -29.02 1.98 -7.81
CA LYS A 528 -27.86 1.52 -8.61
C LYS A 528 -27.11 2.71 -9.20
N ARG A 529 -27.84 3.72 -9.68
CA ARG A 529 -27.25 4.97 -10.19
C ARG A 529 -26.50 5.73 -9.10
N ALA A 530 -27.02 5.75 -7.87
CA ALA A 530 -26.34 6.33 -6.73
C ALA A 530 -25.03 5.60 -6.39
N VAL A 531 -24.96 4.27 -6.49
CA VAL A 531 -23.70 3.51 -6.33
C VAL A 531 -22.66 3.95 -7.37
N VAL A 532 -23.07 4.09 -8.64
CA VAL A 532 -22.18 4.58 -9.70
C VAL A 532 -21.71 6.01 -9.42
N LYS A 533 -22.59 6.88 -8.94
CA LYS A 533 -22.25 8.27 -8.56
C LYS A 533 -21.21 8.29 -7.44
N HIS A 534 -21.44 7.56 -6.35
CA HIS A 534 -20.50 7.48 -5.23
C HIS A 534 -19.15 6.90 -5.67
N TYR A 535 -19.13 5.94 -6.60
CA TYR A 535 -17.88 5.39 -7.13
C TYR A 535 -17.13 6.43 -7.97
N LEU A 536 -17.84 7.17 -8.82
CA LEU A 536 -17.27 8.26 -9.62
C LEU A 536 -16.71 9.37 -8.72
N GLU A 537 -17.45 9.79 -7.69
CA GLU A 537 -16.97 10.70 -6.64
C GLU A 537 -15.67 10.16 -6.01
N GLY A 538 -15.59 8.87 -5.72
CA GLY A 538 -14.38 8.26 -5.21
C GLY A 538 -13.21 8.32 -6.18
N LEU A 539 -13.43 8.10 -7.48
CA LEU A 539 -12.37 8.21 -8.48
C LEU A 539 -11.80 9.64 -8.52
N TYR A 540 -12.67 10.64 -8.47
CA TYR A 540 -12.25 12.04 -8.33
C TYR A 540 -11.50 12.29 -7.03
N TRP A 541 -12.00 11.76 -5.92
CA TRP A 541 -11.38 11.91 -4.61
C TRP A 541 -9.96 11.33 -4.59
N VAL A 542 -9.75 10.13 -5.14
CA VAL A 542 -8.43 9.48 -5.20
C VAL A 542 -7.48 10.28 -6.10
N LEU A 543 -7.92 10.72 -7.28
CA LEU A 543 -7.10 11.56 -8.15
C LEU A 543 -6.72 12.88 -7.48
N LYS A 544 -7.65 13.52 -6.77
CA LYS A 544 -7.37 14.72 -5.97
C LYS A 544 -6.32 14.44 -4.89
N TYR A 545 -6.48 13.34 -4.16
CA TYR A 545 -5.55 12.95 -3.10
C TYR A 545 -4.12 12.72 -3.63
N TYR A 546 -3.99 12.14 -4.82
CA TYR A 546 -2.71 11.85 -5.47
C TYR A 546 -2.09 13.10 -6.09
N HIS A 547 -2.84 13.87 -6.89
CA HIS A 547 -2.31 14.97 -7.70
C HIS A 547 -2.19 16.30 -6.96
N VAL A 548 -3.12 16.62 -6.05
CA VAL A 548 -3.18 17.94 -5.40
C VAL A 548 -3.07 17.88 -3.87
N GLY A 549 -3.45 16.76 -3.26
CA GLY A 549 -3.49 16.60 -1.81
C GLY A 549 -4.88 16.86 -1.23
N VAL A 550 -5.15 16.28 -0.06
CA VAL A 550 -6.48 16.35 0.57
C VAL A 550 -6.84 17.78 0.97
N ASP A 551 -5.88 18.58 1.43
CA ASP A 551 -6.11 19.96 1.87
C ASP A 551 -6.33 20.95 0.71
N ALA A 552 -5.74 20.69 -0.45
CA ALA A 552 -5.82 21.61 -1.59
C ALA A 552 -7.11 21.43 -2.41
N GLY A 553 -7.64 20.21 -2.48
CA GLY A 553 -8.81 19.95 -3.31
C GLY A 553 -9.60 18.68 -3.01
N GLY A 554 -9.17 17.87 -2.04
CA GLY A 554 -9.87 16.66 -1.60
C GLY A 554 -10.85 16.90 -0.46
N SER A 555 -11.24 15.81 0.21
CA SER A 555 -12.11 15.84 1.38
C SER A 555 -11.59 14.93 2.49
N TRP A 556 -11.57 15.45 3.72
CA TRP A 556 -11.25 14.68 4.92
C TRP A 556 -12.42 13.78 5.37
N SER A 557 -13.66 14.19 5.08
CA SER A 557 -14.88 13.52 5.56
C SER A 557 -15.49 12.54 4.55
N TRP A 558 -15.22 12.69 3.26
CA TRP A 558 -15.76 11.82 2.23
C TRP A 558 -15.23 10.38 2.38
N TYR A 559 -16.10 9.42 2.11
CA TYR A 559 -15.78 8.00 1.97
C TYR A 559 -16.76 7.32 1.02
N TYR A 560 -16.38 6.17 0.48
CA TYR A 560 -17.28 5.34 -0.33
C TYR A 560 -18.18 4.48 0.57
N PRO A 561 -19.52 4.65 0.55
CA PRO A 561 -20.42 4.05 1.54
C PRO A 561 -20.92 2.65 1.16
N HIS A 562 -20.17 1.90 0.35
CA HIS A 562 -20.53 0.54 -0.05
C HIS A 562 -19.32 -0.40 0.06
N PHE A 563 -19.57 -1.68 0.33
CA PHE A 563 -18.50 -2.68 0.41
C PHE A 563 -18.00 -3.17 -0.95
N TYR A 564 -18.78 -2.97 -2.01
CA TYR A 564 -18.49 -3.46 -3.36
C TYR A 564 -18.63 -2.33 -4.39
N ALA A 565 -17.90 -2.47 -5.50
CA ALA A 565 -17.93 -1.53 -6.62
C ALA A 565 -19.19 -1.75 -7.48
N PRO A 566 -19.64 -0.75 -8.26
CA PRO A 566 -20.55 -1.01 -9.36
C PRO A 566 -19.86 -1.82 -10.47
N LEU A 567 -20.65 -2.33 -11.41
CA LEU A 567 -20.16 -3.00 -12.60
C LEU A 567 -19.62 -1.99 -13.63
N ALA A 568 -18.67 -2.39 -14.48
CA ALA A 568 -18.17 -1.50 -15.54
C ALA A 568 -19.26 -1.22 -16.57
N SER A 569 -20.13 -2.21 -16.84
CA SER A 569 -21.30 -2.03 -17.71
C SER A 569 -22.30 -0.99 -17.19
N SER A 570 -22.28 -0.69 -15.90
CA SER A 570 -23.16 0.32 -15.26
C SER A 570 -22.59 1.74 -15.32
N MET A 571 -21.34 1.93 -15.78
CA MET A 571 -20.67 3.24 -15.89
C MET A 571 -21.10 4.02 -17.14
N THR A 572 -22.41 4.22 -17.31
CA THR A 572 -23.04 4.94 -18.43
C THR A 572 -23.56 6.30 -18.01
N ASN A 573 -23.97 7.17 -18.94
CA ASN A 573 -24.56 8.51 -18.71
C ASN A 573 -23.78 9.37 -17.71
N LEU A 574 -22.45 9.27 -17.68
CA LEU A 574 -21.63 9.87 -16.63
C LEU A 574 -21.66 11.41 -16.69
N MET A 575 -21.98 11.98 -17.85
CA MET A 575 -22.08 13.43 -18.07
C MET A 575 -23.15 14.09 -17.19
N ASP A 576 -24.19 13.35 -16.78
CA ASP A 576 -25.29 13.86 -15.97
C ASP A 576 -24.99 13.85 -14.46
N MET A 577 -23.85 13.28 -14.06
CA MET A 577 -23.47 13.15 -12.66
C MET A 577 -22.67 14.37 -12.19
N GLU A 578 -23.26 15.15 -11.30
CA GLU A 578 -22.57 16.23 -10.60
C GLU A 578 -21.71 15.68 -9.45
N ILE A 579 -20.45 16.12 -9.40
CA ILE A 579 -19.46 15.69 -8.41
C ILE A 579 -19.16 16.84 -7.46
N SER A 580 -19.44 16.61 -6.17
CA SER A 580 -19.23 17.60 -5.12
C SER A 580 -18.74 16.93 -3.84
N PHE A 581 -17.84 17.59 -3.11
CA PHE A 581 -17.35 17.11 -1.83
C PHE A 581 -17.46 18.21 -0.80
N GLU A 582 -17.89 17.86 0.41
CA GLU A 582 -17.63 18.69 1.57
C GLU A 582 -16.18 18.47 2.00
N LYS A 583 -15.37 19.54 2.10
CA LYS A 583 -13.94 19.42 2.43
C LYS A 583 -13.70 18.75 3.79
N GLY A 584 -14.56 19.02 4.78
CA GLY A 584 -14.39 18.53 6.14
C GLY A 584 -13.08 19.01 6.78
N ARG A 585 -12.66 18.32 7.85
CA ARG A 585 -11.40 18.54 8.56
C ARG A 585 -10.83 17.21 9.07
N PRO A 586 -9.51 17.10 9.28
CA PRO A 586 -8.95 15.90 9.88
C PRO A 586 -9.56 15.65 11.26
N PHE A 587 -9.81 14.38 11.57
CA PHE A 587 -10.24 13.99 12.91
C PHE A 587 -9.16 14.26 13.95
N PRO A 588 -9.51 14.70 15.18
CA PRO A 588 -8.59 14.65 16.30
C PRO A 588 -8.04 13.23 16.50
N ASN A 589 -6.79 13.10 16.96
CA ASN A 589 -6.11 11.80 17.00
C ASN A 589 -6.89 10.75 17.82
N LEU A 590 -7.49 11.14 18.95
CA LEU A 590 -8.29 10.22 19.78
C LEU A 590 -9.60 9.82 19.10
N LEU A 591 -10.23 10.74 18.36
CA LEU A 591 -11.42 10.42 17.58
C LEU A 591 -11.08 9.47 16.44
N GLN A 592 -9.92 9.63 15.79
CA GLN A 592 -9.46 8.66 14.82
C GLN A 592 -9.30 7.28 15.47
N LEU A 593 -8.63 7.18 16.63
CA LEU A 593 -8.47 5.91 17.33
C LEU A 593 -9.83 5.22 17.58
N LEU A 594 -10.80 5.99 18.10
CA LEU A 594 -12.15 5.49 18.34
C LEU A 594 -12.81 5.00 17.04
N SER A 595 -12.49 5.62 15.91
CA SER A 595 -13.09 5.29 14.60
C SER A 595 -12.43 4.11 13.89
N VAL A 596 -11.27 3.65 14.33
CA VAL A 596 -10.48 2.63 13.62
C VAL A 596 -10.13 1.40 14.44
N LEU A 597 -10.11 1.50 15.77
CA LEU A 597 -9.77 0.40 16.65
C LEU A 597 -10.97 -0.54 16.86
N PRO A 598 -10.73 -1.86 16.96
CA PRO A 598 -11.73 -2.81 17.42
C PRO A 598 -11.76 -2.88 18.96
N PRO A 599 -12.84 -3.43 19.57
CA PRO A 599 -12.99 -3.57 21.02
C PRO A 599 -11.81 -4.21 21.75
N GLN A 600 -11.13 -5.17 21.11
CA GLN A 600 -9.99 -5.89 21.68
C GLN A 600 -8.78 -4.98 21.93
N SER A 601 -8.72 -3.82 21.28
CA SER A 601 -7.65 -2.83 21.42
C SER A 601 -8.13 -1.54 22.10
N ALA A 602 -9.27 -1.60 22.82
CA ALA A 602 -9.86 -0.45 23.50
C ALA A 602 -8.96 0.14 24.60
N ASP A 603 -7.97 -0.60 25.09
CA ASP A 603 -7.00 -0.14 26.10
C ASP A 603 -6.10 1.00 25.61
N PHE A 604 -6.02 1.25 24.30
CA PHE A 604 -5.30 2.41 23.76
C PHE A 604 -6.10 3.72 23.85
N LEU A 605 -7.39 3.65 24.20
CA LEU A 605 -8.27 4.80 24.38
C LEU A 605 -8.30 5.26 25.84
N PRO A 606 -8.45 6.57 26.11
CA PRO A 606 -8.75 7.06 27.45
C PRO A 606 -10.04 6.47 28.00
N GLY A 607 -10.20 6.42 29.33
CA GLY A 607 -11.38 5.85 30.01
C GLY A 607 -12.74 6.24 29.40
N PRO A 608 -13.03 7.54 29.22
CA PRO A 608 -14.32 7.97 28.62
C PRO A 608 -14.53 7.49 27.18
N TYR A 609 -13.47 7.43 26.37
CA TYR A 609 -13.53 6.97 24.98
C TYR A 609 -13.65 5.44 24.92
N LYS A 610 -12.93 4.73 25.79
CA LYS A 610 -13.04 3.28 25.95
C LYS A 610 -14.47 2.90 26.32
N ALA A 611 -15.10 3.63 27.25
CA ALA A 611 -16.48 3.38 27.64
C ALA A 611 -17.46 3.45 26.45
N LEU A 612 -17.27 4.41 25.53
CA LEU A 612 -18.08 4.49 24.31
C LEU A 612 -17.91 3.30 23.36
N MET A 613 -16.78 2.58 23.44
CA MET A 613 -16.52 1.43 22.58
C MET A 613 -17.08 0.11 23.16
N VAL A 614 -17.07 -0.04 24.48
CA VAL A 614 -17.30 -1.35 25.13
C VAL A 614 -18.52 -1.41 26.05
N GLU A 615 -19.01 -0.28 26.56
CA GLU A 615 -20.12 -0.30 27.51
C GLU A 615 -21.45 -0.53 26.81
N PRO A 616 -22.32 -1.42 27.32
CA PRO A 616 -23.65 -1.67 26.77
C PRO A 616 -24.55 -0.43 26.67
N THR A 617 -24.25 0.60 27.47
CA THR A 617 -24.99 1.87 27.51
C THR A 617 -24.52 2.87 26.45
N SER A 618 -23.47 2.54 25.69
CA SER A 618 -22.92 3.44 24.68
C SER A 618 -23.91 3.68 23.54
N PRO A 619 -24.13 4.94 23.12
CA PRO A 619 -25.00 5.26 21.99
C PRO A 619 -24.41 4.85 20.64
N ILE A 620 -23.13 4.45 20.60
CA ILE A 620 -22.40 4.11 19.36
C ILE A 620 -21.88 2.67 19.38
N LEU A 621 -22.41 1.82 20.27
CA LEU A 621 -21.98 0.43 20.45
C LEU A 621 -22.14 -0.41 19.18
N GLU A 622 -23.13 -0.10 18.34
CA GLU A 622 -23.42 -0.82 17.10
C GLU A 622 -22.25 -0.79 16.09
N TYR A 623 -21.39 0.23 16.16
CA TYR A 623 -20.20 0.33 15.33
C TYR A 623 -19.08 -0.61 15.77
N TYR A 624 -19.22 -1.30 16.90
CA TYR A 624 -18.18 -2.15 17.48
C TYR A 624 -18.63 -3.61 17.66
N PRO A 625 -19.05 -4.29 16.58
CA PRO A 625 -19.50 -5.67 16.67
C PRO A 625 -18.34 -6.60 17.04
N THR A 626 -18.62 -7.58 17.92
CA THR A 626 -17.67 -8.66 18.26
C THR A 626 -17.64 -9.76 17.20
N GLU A 627 -18.75 -9.93 16.47
CA GLU A 627 -18.91 -10.86 15.35
C GLU A 627 -19.34 -10.11 14.10
N PHE A 628 -18.69 -10.40 12.97
CA PHE A 628 -18.95 -9.73 11.69
C PHE A 628 -18.65 -10.67 10.51
N GLU A 629 -19.32 -10.43 9.38
CA GLU A 629 -19.16 -11.24 8.18
C GLU A 629 -17.85 -10.88 7.44
N CYS A 630 -17.17 -11.91 6.97
CA CYS A 630 -15.96 -11.84 6.15
C CYS A 630 -16.24 -12.52 4.80
N ASP A 631 -16.43 -11.74 3.74
CA ASP A 631 -16.64 -12.26 2.38
C ASP A 631 -15.33 -12.32 1.59
N ALA A 632 -14.87 -13.53 1.28
CA ALA A 632 -13.65 -13.73 0.49
C ALA A 632 -13.78 -13.17 -0.94
N ASN A 633 -14.99 -13.02 -1.47
CA ASN A 633 -15.31 -12.43 -2.77
C ASN A 633 -14.45 -12.97 -3.94
N GLY A 634 -14.19 -14.28 -3.92
CA GLY A 634 -13.37 -14.99 -4.91
C GLY A 634 -11.85 -14.74 -4.80
N LYS A 635 -11.38 -14.17 -3.67
CA LYS A 635 -9.96 -14.06 -3.34
C LYS A 635 -9.53 -15.24 -2.49
N THR A 636 -8.28 -15.67 -2.67
CA THR A 636 -7.69 -16.82 -1.93
C THR A 636 -6.94 -16.40 -0.68
N ALA A 637 -6.50 -15.14 -0.64
CA ALA A 637 -5.81 -14.57 0.50
C ALA A 637 -6.81 -14.03 1.52
N SER A 638 -6.71 -14.47 2.78
CA SER A 638 -7.58 -13.99 3.87
C SER A 638 -7.52 -12.47 4.03
N TRP A 639 -6.38 -11.85 3.70
CA TRP A 639 -6.21 -10.41 3.81
C TRP A 639 -6.87 -9.58 2.71
N GLU A 640 -7.32 -10.21 1.62
CA GLU A 640 -8.11 -9.58 0.54
C GLU A 640 -9.64 -9.73 0.77
N THR A 641 -10.04 -10.33 1.88
CA THR A 641 -11.45 -10.53 2.28
C THR A 641 -12.12 -9.19 2.62
N VAL A 642 -13.36 -9.02 2.16
CA VAL A 642 -14.23 -7.89 2.50
C VAL A 642 -14.77 -8.08 3.93
N VAL A 643 -14.46 -7.13 4.81
CA VAL A 643 -14.90 -7.13 6.21
C VAL A 643 -16.16 -6.26 6.34
N LYS A 644 -17.31 -6.88 6.59
CA LYS A 644 -18.60 -6.18 6.66
C LYS A 644 -18.87 -5.70 8.08
N ILE A 645 -18.40 -4.48 8.39
CA ILE A 645 -18.65 -3.79 9.66
C ILE A 645 -19.38 -2.47 9.39
N PRO A 646 -20.33 -2.02 10.25
CA PRO A 646 -21.12 -0.82 10.00
C PRO A 646 -20.25 0.43 9.82
N PHE A 647 -20.46 1.21 8.76
CA PHE A 647 -19.73 2.47 8.54
C PHE A 647 -20.08 3.48 9.63
N ILE A 648 -19.08 4.15 10.21
CA ILE A 648 -19.29 5.11 11.30
C ILE A 648 -19.84 6.43 10.74
N ASP A 649 -21.04 6.83 11.17
CA ASP A 649 -21.52 8.20 10.97
C ASP A 649 -20.74 9.17 11.87
N GLU A 650 -20.27 10.26 11.25
CA GLU A 650 -19.54 11.32 11.93
C GLU A 650 -20.40 11.98 13.03
N LYS A 651 -21.68 12.22 12.75
CA LYS A 651 -22.60 12.93 13.64
C LYS A 651 -22.83 12.16 14.93
N ASP A 652 -22.96 10.84 14.85
CA ASP A 652 -23.20 9.99 16.01
C ASP A 652 -22.00 9.99 16.97
N VAL A 653 -20.79 9.86 16.42
CA VAL A 653 -19.58 9.83 17.26
C VAL A 653 -19.28 11.20 17.87
N PHE A 654 -19.47 12.29 17.12
CA PHE A 654 -19.37 13.64 17.70
C PHE A 654 -20.47 13.89 18.75
N GLY A 655 -21.69 13.42 18.51
CA GLY A 655 -22.78 13.49 19.47
C GLY A 655 -22.47 12.73 20.77
N ALA A 656 -21.90 11.53 20.66
CA ALA A 656 -21.46 10.74 21.80
C ALA A 656 -20.33 11.43 22.59
N LEU A 657 -19.35 12.00 21.90
CA LEU A 657 -18.22 12.69 22.52
C LEU A 657 -18.56 14.06 23.12
N SER A 658 -19.67 14.68 22.71
CA SER A 658 -20.12 15.97 23.29
C SER A 658 -20.35 15.93 24.80
N LYS A 659 -20.54 14.71 25.36
CA LYS A 659 -20.74 14.46 26.79
C LYS A 659 -19.42 14.34 27.57
N VAL A 660 -18.27 14.26 26.90
CA VAL A 660 -16.96 14.12 27.52
C VAL A 660 -16.34 15.52 27.70
N ASP A 661 -16.12 15.94 28.95
CA ASP A 661 -15.38 17.16 29.24
C ASP A 661 -13.87 16.89 29.07
N HIS A 662 -13.33 17.21 27.89
CA HIS A 662 -11.91 17.00 27.58
C HIS A 662 -10.93 17.68 28.54
N THR A 663 -11.36 18.64 29.36
CA THR A 663 -10.49 19.29 30.35
C THR A 663 -10.46 18.56 31.68
N LYS A 664 -11.55 17.89 32.06
CA LYS A 664 -11.70 17.20 33.35
C LYS A 664 -11.58 15.68 33.24
N ASP A 665 -12.11 15.09 32.18
CA ASP A 665 -12.28 13.64 32.03
C ASP A 665 -11.07 12.97 31.35
N LEU A 666 -10.20 13.75 30.71
CA LEU A 666 -8.97 13.26 30.08
C LEU A 666 -7.75 13.57 30.94
N GLU A 667 -6.80 12.64 31.01
CA GLU A 667 -5.52 12.90 31.65
C GLU A 667 -4.67 13.92 30.86
N ALA A 668 -3.67 14.52 31.50
CA ALA A 668 -2.81 15.50 30.85
C ALA A 668 -2.08 14.91 29.62
N VAL A 669 -1.66 13.64 29.69
CA VAL A 669 -1.02 12.95 28.55
C VAL A 669 -2.00 12.72 27.40
N ASP A 670 -3.26 12.40 27.70
CA ASP A 670 -4.32 12.21 26.70
C ASP A 670 -4.64 13.50 25.96
N ARG A 671 -4.71 14.62 26.69
CA ARG A 671 -4.86 15.95 26.07
C ARG A 671 -3.70 16.30 25.16
N LEU A 672 -2.47 15.96 25.56
CA LEU A 672 -1.27 16.24 24.75
C LEU A 672 -1.21 15.37 23.48
N ARG A 673 -1.55 14.08 23.56
CA ARG A 673 -1.55 13.19 22.39
C ARG A 673 -2.73 13.42 21.43
N ASN A 674 -3.77 14.15 21.85
CA ASN A 674 -4.91 14.52 21.00
C ASN A 674 -4.68 15.81 20.17
N TYR A 675 -3.57 16.52 20.39
CA TYR A 675 -3.30 17.80 19.73
C TYR A 675 -2.70 17.63 18.32
N THR A 676 -3.03 18.56 17.42
CA THR A 676 -2.46 18.66 16.07
C THR A 676 -1.10 19.35 16.11
N GLY A 677 -0.05 18.60 15.76
CA GLY A 677 1.34 19.00 15.83
C GLY A 677 1.82 19.91 14.71
N LYS A 678 3.15 20.03 14.63
CA LYS A 678 3.87 20.77 13.59
C LYS A 678 5.00 19.92 13.03
N VAL A 679 5.35 20.18 11.78
CA VAL A 679 6.54 19.60 11.14
C VAL A 679 7.80 20.24 11.74
N TRP A 680 8.78 19.41 12.07
CA TRP A 680 10.05 19.83 12.66
C TRP A 680 11.14 19.85 11.59
N GLN A 681 11.99 20.90 11.60
CA GLN A 681 13.13 21.01 10.70
C GLN A 681 14.41 21.16 11.51
N PHE A 682 15.41 20.36 11.18
CA PHE A 682 16.74 20.37 11.78
C PHE A 682 17.76 20.68 10.68
N LEU A 683 18.55 21.74 10.89
CA LEU A 683 19.52 22.20 9.91
C LEU A 683 20.92 21.67 10.26
N PRO A 684 21.74 21.30 9.25
CA PRO A 684 23.12 20.94 9.48
C PRO A 684 23.90 22.14 10.04
N GLN A 685 24.84 21.86 10.94
CA GLN A 685 25.66 22.90 11.59
C GLN A 685 26.68 23.50 10.60
N PHE A 686 27.15 22.70 9.65
CA PHE A 686 28.11 23.08 8.62
C PHE A 686 27.60 22.63 7.25
N ARG A 687 27.65 23.50 6.24
CA ARG A 687 27.35 23.12 4.86
C ARG A 687 28.68 22.77 4.20
N LEU A 688 28.83 21.60 3.58
CA LEU A 688 29.99 21.34 2.74
C LEU A 688 29.78 22.00 1.39
N THR A 689 30.79 22.72 0.90
CA THR A 689 30.82 23.19 -0.50
C THR A 689 30.87 21.97 -1.44
N PRO A 690 30.55 22.14 -2.75
CA PRO A 690 30.73 21.08 -3.75
C PRO A 690 32.15 20.51 -3.82
N THR A 691 33.16 21.23 -3.28
CA THR A 691 34.57 20.83 -3.20
C THR A 691 34.94 20.17 -1.86
N GLY A 692 34.00 20.02 -0.93
CA GLY A 692 34.23 19.36 0.37
C GLY A 692 34.78 20.26 1.47
N GLU A 693 34.74 21.59 1.30
CA GLU A 693 35.17 22.53 2.34
C GLU A 693 33.98 22.96 3.23
N PRO A 694 34.15 23.03 4.57
CA PRO A 694 33.10 23.49 5.46
C PRO A 694 32.85 25.00 5.28
N THR A 695 31.60 25.40 5.01
CA THR A 695 31.19 26.81 5.07
C THR A 695 31.11 27.28 6.52
N ASN A 696 31.22 28.58 6.74
CA ASN A 696 30.92 29.21 8.03
C ASN A 696 29.57 28.71 8.58
N PRO A 697 29.46 28.52 9.91
CA PRO A 697 28.25 28.00 10.55
C PRO A 697 27.05 28.82 10.09
N VAL A 698 26.00 28.12 9.66
CA VAL A 698 24.72 28.77 9.37
C VAL A 698 24.24 29.34 10.70
N PRO A 699 24.03 30.66 10.84
CA PRO A 699 23.52 31.22 12.09
C PRO A 699 22.20 30.51 12.41
N GLN A 700 22.13 29.88 13.58
CA GLN A 700 20.91 29.26 14.05
C GLN A 700 19.82 30.34 14.06
N PRO A 701 18.73 30.19 13.28
CA PRO A 701 17.58 31.05 13.51
C PRO A 701 17.05 30.68 14.89
N ALA A 702 17.11 31.61 15.84
CA ALA A 702 16.34 31.51 17.08
C ALA A 702 14.92 31.09 16.71
N GLY A 703 14.48 29.93 17.21
CA GLY A 703 13.31 29.18 16.73
C GLY A 703 12.21 30.05 16.13
N LYS A 704 12.23 30.23 14.81
CA LYS A 704 11.10 30.80 14.08
C LYS A 704 10.35 29.63 13.45
N VAL A 705 9.31 29.23 14.15
CA VAL A 705 8.15 28.53 13.62
C VAL A 705 7.78 29.19 12.28
N ARG A 706 7.90 28.47 11.16
CA ARG A 706 7.24 28.88 9.93
C ARG A 706 5.75 28.61 10.12
N ASP A 707 4.96 29.67 10.14
CA ASP A 707 3.52 29.61 10.10
C ASP A 707 3.10 29.43 8.64
N SER A 708 2.81 28.19 8.25
CA SER A 708 2.15 27.88 6.99
C SER A 708 0.65 27.74 7.26
N THR A 709 0.01 28.84 7.63
CA THR A 709 -1.44 28.98 7.54
C THR A 709 -1.77 30.23 6.73
N LYS A 710 -2.10 30.00 5.45
CA LYS A 710 -3.08 30.77 4.71
C LYS A 710 -4.01 29.80 4.01
#